data_AF-A0A066UUV7-F1
#
_entry.id   AF-A0A066UUV7-F1
#
_cell.length_a   1.000
_cell.length_b   1.000
_cell.length_c   1.000
_cell.angle_alpha   90.00
_cell.angle_beta   90.00
_cell.angle_gamma   90.00
#
_symmetry.space_group_name_H-M   'P 1'
#
loop_
_entity.id
_entity.type
_entity.pdbx_description
1 polymer ?
#
loop_
_entity_poly.entity_id
_entity_poly.type
_entity_poly.pdbx_seq_one_letter_code
_entity_poly.pdbx_strand_id
1 'polypeptide(L)'
;MANVTDKSILTAAGKALLAQLNAEEKALVIDKMIFANVPNRPEYPQSDDVVPSNDVVHEAAVEQRGRLSVDSVIYSTTLTSQEGPFEFNWTGAYCSEYGVLVTIDHHALTPKTVDEPGVSGNTLVRSVVLEYKDIAEITNITVDASTWQYNATPRMKKMDDDVAQAIIDQNGKDWFIEDGFLVTPQASAFNIKAGAGYVSGNRVALEFDRSIQVPNKPSFIYIDAHREGTPTGEQVTLFNFVVSAEEKDDYTDANGVKHFVCKIAQVLGDGSVSDLRPEGDSKRYANTTSNDGDSQLGGNIWPISPTDKAEDGDDLTGYSYIRLFGGNFPVITQFALVKKDGSKTPLTGVLSNINLSTAPYSATVGDDDVYLAIRKYWEMPISGIDVRAFGAEWNDSTDDSDAVQAWVNYLGISHASGQFPENTGQFSGVLINTKYQGLTIKGVGKQRSSVGTGATILKNNKTTPMFIIAGSGTATGLDITNFSFRQVDEYAGAFFSSTNSVSECKIYEIDWNLKNKNTGFINITARSINNCSFRHYYGTAAVGQKIPPCKFISEPGGSQFNNEWSDWFVNSNNEALVPMLVVSDGSGGATSGAHDFKRLIFEVCGNGGAILCESIKNSTFTLIFCDDTVSKKAHLIHLKTNDAPGSQPSYFNTFIGCISKQSDGTFQDLCIEGPGTGSQTTLINCELGNIKISGLPATIIGGNIINDNSVQKSVKIKSGKITHSSGISIPEIQVGVSGVINPGQAITVNFPLPFTNIPKVTAIHVGATSRDGSLTISSETKTSFSVHNSSSVPTIANWQAVAQL
;
A
#
# COMPACT_ATOMS: atom_id res chain seq x y z
N MET A 1 -3.14 -5.49 27.82
CA MET A 1 -2.77 -4.18 28.39
C MET A 1 -3.92 -3.72 29.25
N ALA A 2 -3.81 -3.79 30.57
CA ALA A 2 -4.85 -3.31 31.48
C ALA A 2 -4.40 -1.98 32.07
N ASN A 3 -4.58 -0.91 31.30
CA ASN A 3 -4.69 0.42 31.90
C ASN A 3 -6.18 0.60 32.18
N VAL A 4 -6.62 0.17 33.37
CA VAL A 4 -7.95 0.48 33.84
C VAL A 4 -7.82 1.68 34.77
N THR A 5 -8.36 2.79 34.30
CA THR A 5 -8.48 4.07 35.00
C THR A 5 -9.57 3.97 36.06
N ASP A 6 -9.50 2.94 36.91
CA ASP A 6 -10.51 2.70 37.94
C ASP A 6 -10.13 3.46 39.20
N LYS A 7 -11.09 4.23 39.71
CA LYS A 7 -10.98 4.89 41.01
C LYS A 7 -11.11 3.91 42.19
N SER A 8 -11.14 2.61 41.90
CA SER A 8 -11.18 1.52 42.87
C SER A 8 -10.05 0.52 42.60
N ILE A 9 -9.37 0.02 43.63
CA ILE A 9 -8.28 -0.96 43.50
C ILE A 9 -8.29 -2.01 44.62
N LEU A 10 -7.99 -3.26 44.26
CA LEU A 10 -7.62 -4.31 45.22
C LEU A 10 -6.19 -4.08 45.73
N THR A 11 -6.01 -3.91 47.04
CA THR A 11 -4.69 -3.65 47.63
C THR A 11 -3.79 -4.89 47.53
N ALA A 12 -2.48 -4.68 47.58
CA ALA A 12 -1.49 -5.76 47.61
C ALA A 12 -1.68 -6.66 48.85
N ALA A 13 -2.02 -6.06 50.00
CA ALA A 13 -2.31 -6.78 51.23
C ALA A 13 -3.62 -7.60 51.11
N GLY A 14 -4.66 -7.03 50.50
CA GLY A 14 -5.92 -7.70 50.20
C GLY A 14 -5.74 -8.88 49.25
N LYS A 15 -4.94 -8.70 48.19
CA LYS A 15 -4.60 -9.77 47.24
C LYS A 15 -3.82 -10.91 47.89
N ALA A 16 -2.88 -10.59 48.78
CA ALA A 16 -2.12 -11.59 49.54
C ALA A 16 -3.03 -12.37 50.50
N LEU A 17 -3.95 -11.68 51.20
CA LEU A 17 -4.93 -12.32 52.08
C LEU A 17 -5.87 -13.24 51.31
N LEU A 18 -6.36 -12.80 50.15
CA LEU A 18 -7.20 -13.62 49.26
C LEU A 18 -6.49 -14.90 48.82
N ALA A 19 -5.22 -14.79 48.40
CA ALA A 19 -4.43 -15.94 48.00
C ALA A 19 -4.18 -16.91 49.17
N GLN A 20 -3.93 -16.39 50.37
CA GLN A 20 -3.75 -17.20 51.57
C GLN A 20 -5.04 -17.95 51.95
N LEU A 21 -6.17 -17.24 52.04
CA LEU A 21 -7.45 -17.83 52.43
C LEU A 21 -7.95 -18.86 51.42
N ASN A 22 -7.69 -18.63 50.13
CA ASN A 22 -7.97 -19.62 49.09
C ASN A 22 -7.14 -20.90 49.27
N ALA A 23 -5.86 -20.79 49.64
CA ALA A 23 -5.00 -21.96 49.92
C ALA A 23 -5.39 -22.71 51.21
N GLU A 24 -5.98 -22.01 52.17
CA GLU A 24 -6.48 -22.57 53.44
C GLU A 24 -7.95 -23.04 53.36
N GLU A 25 -8.61 -22.90 52.20
CA GLU A 25 -10.05 -23.18 51.99
C GLU A 25 -10.97 -22.45 52.98
N LYS A 26 -10.59 -21.22 53.37
CA LYS A 26 -11.37 -20.36 54.27
C LYS A 26 -12.02 -19.21 53.53
N ALA A 27 -13.23 -18.84 53.95
CA ALA A 27 -13.94 -17.74 53.31
C ALA A 27 -13.39 -16.37 53.75
N LEU A 28 -13.16 -15.45 52.80
CA LEU A 28 -12.86 -14.06 53.15
C LEU A 28 -14.14 -13.36 53.64
N VAL A 29 -14.10 -12.84 54.87
CA VAL A 29 -15.18 -12.03 55.45
C VAL A 29 -14.75 -10.58 55.54
N ILE A 30 -15.37 -9.72 54.73
CA ILE A 30 -15.28 -8.26 54.87
C ILE A 30 -16.43 -7.80 55.75
N ASP A 31 -16.11 -7.20 56.89
CA ASP A 31 -17.07 -6.86 57.94
C ASP A 31 -17.24 -5.35 58.13
N LYS A 32 -16.26 -4.53 57.71
CA LYS A 32 -16.28 -3.07 57.91
C LYS A 32 -16.03 -2.28 56.62
N MET A 33 -16.67 -1.11 56.55
CA MET A 33 -16.31 -0.03 55.63
C MET A 33 -15.80 1.17 56.40
N ILE A 34 -14.66 1.70 55.98
CA ILE A 34 -13.98 2.85 56.59
C ILE A 34 -14.12 4.04 55.64
N PHE A 35 -14.53 5.19 56.16
CA PHE A 35 -14.66 6.45 55.43
C PHE A 35 -13.64 7.47 55.93
N ALA A 36 -12.92 8.11 55.01
CA ALA A 36 -11.88 9.09 55.35
C ALA A 36 -11.93 10.33 54.45
N ASN A 37 -11.43 11.45 54.99
CA ASN A 37 -11.26 12.70 54.26
C ASN A 37 -9.77 13.02 54.09
N VAL A 38 -9.18 12.47 53.04
CA VAL A 38 -7.73 12.61 52.82
C VAL A 38 -7.44 13.90 52.03
N PRO A 39 -6.73 14.89 52.59
CA PRO A 39 -6.37 16.11 51.88
C PRO A 39 -5.26 15.85 50.84
N ASN A 40 -5.31 16.53 49.70
CA ASN A 40 -4.30 16.46 48.62
C ASN A 40 -3.96 15.05 48.12
N ARG A 41 -4.94 14.13 48.13
CA ARG A 41 -4.71 12.76 47.65
C ARG A 41 -4.52 12.69 46.12
N PRO A 42 -3.79 11.68 45.61
CA PRO A 42 -3.77 11.35 44.18
C PRO A 42 -5.18 11.05 43.64
N GLU A 43 -5.38 11.23 42.33
CA GLU A 43 -6.68 10.96 41.68
C GLU A 43 -7.05 9.46 41.69
N TYR A 44 -6.05 8.57 41.78
CA TYR A 44 -6.22 7.12 41.75
C TYR A 44 -5.52 6.46 42.95
N PRO A 45 -6.15 5.47 43.62
CA PRO A 45 -5.54 4.75 44.72
C PRO A 45 -4.34 3.91 44.26
N GLN A 46 -3.34 3.74 45.12
CA GLN A 46 -2.18 2.87 44.85
C GLN A 46 -2.35 1.52 45.54
N SER A 47 -1.74 0.46 44.99
CA SER A 47 -1.91 -0.90 45.52
C SER A 47 -1.34 -1.10 46.93
N ASP A 48 -0.35 -0.30 47.32
CA ASP A 48 0.32 -0.33 48.63
C ASP A 48 -0.31 0.65 49.64
N ASP A 49 -1.40 1.32 49.28
CA ASP A 49 -2.12 2.23 50.18
C ASP A 49 -2.65 1.47 51.41
N VAL A 50 -2.51 2.13 52.56
CA VAL A 50 -3.00 1.66 53.86
C VAL A 50 -4.16 2.53 54.33
N VAL A 51 -4.85 2.09 55.40
CA VAL A 51 -5.91 2.90 56.01
C VAL A 51 -5.31 4.24 56.47
N PRO A 52 -5.84 5.39 56.05
CA PRO A 52 -5.34 6.70 56.44
C PRO A 52 -5.82 7.03 57.86
N SER A 53 -5.22 6.40 58.88
CA SER A 53 -5.73 6.40 60.26
C SER A 53 -5.93 7.79 60.90
N ASN A 54 -5.22 8.81 60.43
CA ASN A 54 -5.34 10.19 60.93
C ASN A 54 -6.52 10.97 60.31
N ASP A 55 -7.06 10.48 59.19
CA ASP A 55 -8.09 11.16 58.39
C ASP A 55 -9.42 10.38 58.33
N VAL A 56 -9.53 9.29 59.11
CA VAL A 56 -10.76 8.50 59.23
C VAL A 56 -11.84 9.32 59.93
N VAL A 57 -12.97 9.48 59.27
CA VAL A 57 -14.12 10.25 59.78
C VAL A 57 -15.25 9.36 60.29
N HIS A 58 -15.39 8.14 59.77
CA HIS A 58 -16.44 7.21 60.18
C HIS A 58 -16.10 5.75 59.82
N GLU A 59 -16.61 4.81 60.62
CA GLU A 59 -16.55 3.37 60.33
C GLU A 59 -17.98 2.79 60.45
N ALA A 60 -18.40 2.02 59.44
CA ALA A 60 -19.70 1.35 59.43
C ALA A 60 -19.54 -0.15 59.17
N ALA A 61 -20.47 -0.95 59.70
CA ALA A 61 -20.52 -2.38 59.40
C ALA A 61 -21.12 -2.62 58.00
N VAL A 62 -20.65 -3.64 57.30
CA VAL A 62 -21.23 -4.03 56.01
C VAL A 62 -22.62 -4.62 56.23
N GLU A 63 -23.65 -3.98 55.67
CA GLU A 63 -25.05 -4.39 55.84
C GLU A 63 -25.50 -5.42 54.80
N GLN A 64 -25.08 -5.24 53.54
CA GLN A 64 -25.49 -6.11 52.44
C GLN A 64 -24.32 -6.52 51.57
N ARG A 65 -24.46 -7.70 50.96
CA ARG A 65 -23.48 -8.31 50.07
C ARG A 65 -24.23 -8.91 48.89
N GLY A 66 -23.67 -8.79 47.69
CA GLY A 66 -24.28 -9.30 46.47
C GLY A 66 -23.25 -9.80 45.48
N ARG A 67 -23.64 -10.77 44.67
CA ARG A 67 -22.84 -11.30 43.57
C ARG A 67 -23.17 -10.54 42.28
N LEU A 68 -22.15 -9.99 41.62
CA LEU A 68 -22.28 -9.36 40.30
C LEU A 68 -21.90 -10.34 39.17
N SER A 69 -20.89 -11.17 39.41
CA SER A 69 -20.43 -12.23 38.50
C SER A 69 -19.73 -13.35 39.30
N VAL A 70 -19.14 -14.34 38.62
CA VAL A 70 -18.25 -15.33 39.30
C VAL A 70 -17.02 -14.64 39.90
N ASP A 71 -16.53 -13.58 39.24
CA ASP A 71 -15.27 -12.90 39.55
C ASP A 71 -15.46 -11.52 40.22
N SER A 72 -16.70 -11.11 40.52
CA SER A 72 -16.99 -9.82 41.16
C SER A 72 -18.14 -9.91 42.18
N VAL A 73 -17.91 -9.32 43.36
CA VAL A 73 -18.92 -9.17 44.43
C VAL A 73 -19.00 -7.72 44.89
N ILE A 74 -20.16 -7.31 45.41
CA ILE A 74 -20.41 -5.95 45.90
C ILE A 74 -20.78 -5.97 47.38
N TYR A 75 -20.27 -5.00 48.12
CA TYR A 75 -20.58 -4.77 49.54
C TYR A 75 -21.22 -3.41 49.71
N SER A 76 -22.31 -3.31 50.47
CA SER A 76 -23.07 -2.08 50.66
C SER A 76 -23.34 -1.77 52.14
N THR A 77 -23.33 -0.49 52.50
CA THR A 77 -23.72 0.03 53.82
C THR A 77 -24.54 1.30 53.66
N THR A 78 -25.51 1.50 54.54
CA THR A 78 -26.34 2.70 54.60
C THR A 78 -25.85 3.61 55.72
N LEU A 79 -25.43 4.82 55.37
CA LEU A 79 -25.15 5.89 56.32
C LEU A 79 -26.47 6.63 56.61
N THR A 80 -27.04 6.44 57.79
CA THR A 80 -28.37 6.98 58.17
C THR A 80 -28.30 8.47 58.50
N SER A 81 -29.44 9.17 58.55
CA SER A 81 -29.48 10.61 58.85
C SER A 81 -29.05 10.99 60.28
N GLN A 82 -28.75 10.00 61.14
CA GLN A 82 -28.23 10.20 62.50
C GLN A 82 -26.68 10.19 62.57
N GLU A 83 -26.02 9.82 61.48
CA GLU A 83 -24.56 9.71 61.40
C GLU A 83 -23.98 10.93 60.68
N GLY A 84 -23.12 11.70 61.33
CA GLY A 84 -22.59 12.96 60.78
C GLY A 84 -22.54 14.10 61.82
N PRO A 85 -22.19 15.32 61.41
CA PRO A 85 -21.80 15.72 60.05
C PRO A 85 -20.31 15.47 59.77
N PHE A 86 -19.98 15.04 58.55
CA PHE A 86 -18.61 14.92 58.07
C PHE A 86 -18.57 14.97 56.54
N GLU A 87 -17.40 15.18 55.98
CA GLU A 87 -17.14 15.01 54.55
C GLU A 87 -16.16 13.87 54.38
N PHE A 88 -16.26 13.14 53.27
CA PHE A 88 -15.32 12.06 52.97
C PHE A 88 -15.11 11.99 51.46
N ASN A 89 -13.91 11.58 51.08
CA ASN A 89 -13.56 11.35 49.69
C ASN A 89 -13.06 9.92 49.46
N TRP A 90 -12.72 9.19 50.52
CA TRP A 90 -12.09 7.87 50.50
C TRP A 90 -12.99 6.85 51.22
N THR A 91 -13.19 5.68 50.59
CA THR A 91 -13.86 4.53 51.21
C THR A 91 -12.95 3.31 51.11
N GLY A 92 -12.82 2.53 52.17
CA GLY A 92 -12.06 1.27 52.18
C GLY A 92 -12.87 0.13 52.77
N ALA A 93 -12.79 -1.06 52.17
CA ALA A 93 -13.38 -2.27 52.71
C ALA A 93 -12.34 -3.05 53.52
N TYR A 94 -12.65 -3.31 54.79
CA TYR A 94 -11.70 -3.82 55.78
C TYR A 94 -12.14 -5.19 56.32
N CYS A 95 -11.16 -6.07 56.51
CA CYS A 95 -11.34 -7.36 57.16
C CYS A 95 -10.72 -7.31 58.56
N SER A 96 -11.57 -7.21 59.59
CA SER A 96 -11.10 -7.06 60.98
C SER A 96 -10.42 -8.32 61.52
N GLU A 97 -10.76 -9.51 61.01
CA GLU A 97 -10.18 -10.79 61.45
C GLU A 97 -8.66 -10.85 61.21
N TYR A 98 -8.21 -10.38 60.05
CA TYR A 98 -6.79 -10.38 59.65
C TYR A 98 -6.14 -9.00 59.73
N GLY A 99 -6.91 -7.96 60.05
CA GLY A 99 -6.43 -6.59 60.15
C GLY A 99 -6.03 -5.98 58.79
N VAL A 100 -6.66 -6.41 57.70
CA VAL A 100 -6.25 -6.08 56.32
C VAL A 100 -7.29 -5.19 55.62
N LEU A 101 -6.80 -4.12 54.99
CA LEU A 101 -7.56 -3.33 54.02
C LEU A 101 -7.58 -4.06 52.68
N VAL A 102 -8.76 -4.43 52.19
CA VAL A 102 -8.90 -5.31 51.03
C VAL A 102 -9.03 -4.51 49.74
N THR A 103 -9.92 -3.53 49.70
CA THR A 103 -10.17 -2.69 48.51
C THR A 103 -10.39 -1.24 48.91
N ILE A 104 -10.04 -0.32 48.01
CA ILE A 104 -10.09 1.12 48.20
C ILE A 104 -10.88 1.73 47.06
N ASP A 105 -11.78 2.68 47.35
CA ASP A 105 -12.51 3.51 46.40
C ASP A 105 -12.28 5.01 46.66
N HIS A 106 -11.87 5.75 45.62
CA HIS A 106 -11.68 7.20 45.62
C HIS A 106 -12.83 7.89 44.87
N HIS A 107 -13.66 8.65 45.57
CA HIS A 107 -14.77 9.40 44.97
C HIS A 107 -14.69 10.90 45.28
N ALA A 108 -15.45 11.74 44.56
CA ALA A 108 -15.49 13.18 44.83
C ALA A 108 -15.92 13.46 46.28
N LEU A 109 -15.36 14.52 46.88
CA LEU A 109 -15.67 14.91 48.27
C LEU A 109 -17.18 14.99 48.46
N THR A 110 -17.72 14.14 49.32
CA THR A 110 -19.15 13.98 49.53
C THR A 110 -19.53 14.43 50.94
N PRO A 111 -20.45 15.39 51.08
CA PRO A 111 -20.93 15.84 52.38
C PRO A 111 -22.00 14.89 52.95
N LYS A 112 -21.86 14.56 54.24
CA LYS A 112 -22.84 13.85 55.06
C LYS A 112 -23.43 14.83 56.07
N THR A 113 -24.74 15.02 56.03
CA THR A 113 -25.48 15.94 56.91
C THR A 113 -26.38 15.17 57.87
N VAL A 114 -26.44 15.63 59.11
CA VAL A 114 -27.28 15.06 60.19
C VAL A 114 -28.62 15.80 60.27
N ASP A 115 -29.66 15.12 60.74
CA ASP A 115 -30.96 15.74 61.03
C ASP A 115 -30.83 16.78 62.17
N GLU A 116 -31.18 18.04 61.88
CA GLU A 116 -31.24 19.13 62.85
C GLU A 116 -32.62 19.81 62.81
N PRO A 117 -33.06 20.52 63.88
CA PRO A 117 -34.36 21.20 63.87
C PRO A 117 -34.48 22.22 62.72
N GLY A 118 -35.23 21.85 61.67
CA GLY A 118 -35.44 22.66 60.47
C GLY A 118 -34.56 22.31 59.26
N VAL A 119 -33.64 21.33 59.38
CA VAL A 119 -32.78 20.85 58.28
C VAL A 119 -32.84 19.32 58.23
N SER A 120 -33.33 18.76 57.12
CA SER A 120 -33.33 17.31 56.89
C SER A 120 -31.91 16.85 56.55
N GLY A 121 -31.38 15.92 57.34
CA GLY A 121 -30.15 15.18 57.06
C GLY A 121 -30.32 14.28 55.84
N ASN A 122 -29.21 13.95 55.18
CA ASN A 122 -29.23 13.03 54.04
C ASN A 122 -29.05 11.58 54.53
N THR A 123 -29.57 10.61 53.79
CA THR A 123 -29.23 9.18 53.95
C THR A 123 -28.44 8.77 52.71
N LEU A 124 -27.28 8.16 52.89
CA LEU A 124 -26.39 7.79 51.78
C LEU A 124 -26.17 6.29 51.79
N VAL A 125 -26.37 5.63 50.65
CA VAL A 125 -25.99 4.23 50.49
C VAL A 125 -24.67 4.18 49.73
N ARG A 126 -23.68 3.49 50.30
CA ARG A 126 -22.35 3.34 49.70
C ARG A 126 -22.09 1.88 49.38
N SER A 127 -21.58 1.65 48.17
CA SER A 127 -21.24 0.33 47.67
C SER A 127 -19.79 0.30 47.19
N VAL A 128 -19.08 -0.79 47.47
CA VAL A 128 -17.73 -1.05 46.97
C VAL A 128 -17.71 -2.40 46.26
N VAL A 129 -17.14 -2.43 45.07
CA VAL A 129 -16.99 -3.65 44.27
C VAL A 129 -15.61 -4.25 44.51
N LEU A 130 -15.58 -5.56 44.73
CA LEU A 130 -14.38 -6.38 44.84
C LEU A 130 -14.29 -7.30 43.63
N GLU A 131 -13.23 -7.15 42.84
CA GLU A 131 -12.97 -7.98 41.65
C GLU A 131 -11.75 -8.87 41.88
N TYR A 132 -11.95 -10.18 41.81
CA TYR A 132 -10.88 -11.18 41.89
C TYR A 132 -11.40 -12.51 41.33
N LYS A 133 -10.50 -13.33 40.78
CA LYS A 133 -10.89 -14.60 40.17
C LYS A 133 -11.56 -15.52 41.19
N ASP A 134 -12.73 -16.07 40.84
CA ASP A 134 -13.53 -16.98 41.67
C ASP A 134 -13.90 -16.38 43.05
N ILE A 135 -13.94 -15.05 43.17
CA ILE A 135 -14.16 -14.36 44.46
C ILE A 135 -15.52 -14.66 45.08
N ALA A 136 -16.55 -14.95 44.27
CA ALA A 136 -17.86 -15.32 44.78
C ALA A 136 -17.82 -16.64 45.57
N GLU A 137 -16.96 -17.58 45.14
CA GLU A 137 -16.71 -18.84 45.84
C GLU A 137 -15.85 -18.61 47.09
N ILE A 138 -14.76 -17.85 46.96
CA ILE A 138 -13.84 -17.53 48.07
C ILE A 138 -14.54 -16.73 49.18
N THR A 139 -15.55 -15.91 48.86
CA THR A 139 -16.32 -15.14 49.85
C THR A 139 -17.62 -15.83 50.27
N ASN A 140 -17.96 -16.97 49.63
CA ASN A 140 -19.21 -17.70 49.79
C ASN A 140 -20.47 -16.82 49.61
N ILE A 141 -20.43 -15.87 48.66
CA ILE A 141 -21.55 -14.98 48.32
C ILE A 141 -22.27 -15.54 47.10
N THR A 142 -23.44 -16.14 47.32
CA THR A 142 -24.23 -16.81 46.27
C THR A 142 -25.50 -16.04 45.86
N VAL A 143 -25.86 -14.99 46.61
CA VAL A 143 -27.05 -14.16 46.35
C VAL A 143 -26.69 -13.05 45.35
N ASP A 144 -27.45 -12.92 44.27
CA ASP A 144 -27.24 -11.87 43.26
C ASP A 144 -27.45 -10.46 43.84
N ALA A 145 -26.71 -9.48 43.32
CA ALA A 145 -26.83 -8.09 43.72
C ALA A 145 -28.20 -7.50 43.37
N SER A 146 -28.73 -6.64 44.25
CA SER A 146 -29.99 -5.93 44.02
C SER A 146 -29.84 -4.81 42.98
N THR A 147 -30.90 -4.49 42.23
CA THR A 147 -30.87 -3.53 41.10
C THR A 147 -30.46 -2.10 41.46
N TRP A 148 -30.63 -1.69 42.73
CA TRP A 148 -30.18 -0.38 43.21
C TRP A 148 -28.68 -0.34 43.56
N GLN A 149 -28.03 -1.49 43.72
CA GLN A 149 -26.63 -1.57 44.17
C GLN A 149 -25.63 -1.20 43.07
N TYR A 150 -26.03 -1.24 41.79
CA TYR A 150 -25.16 -1.00 40.64
C TYR A 150 -25.88 -0.23 39.51
N ASN A 151 -25.15 0.65 38.82
CA ASN A 151 -25.66 1.41 37.68
C ASN A 151 -25.59 0.59 36.39
N ALA A 152 -26.73 0.06 35.93
CA ALA A 152 -26.82 -0.74 34.70
C ALA A 152 -26.81 0.08 33.39
N THR A 153 -26.95 1.41 33.45
CA THR A 153 -27.07 2.28 32.27
C THR A 153 -25.89 2.15 31.28
N PRO A 154 -24.62 2.12 31.72
CA PRO A 154 -23.49 1.95 30.80
C PRO A 154 -23.53 0.60 30.07
N ARG A 155 -23.97 -0.46 30.76
CA ARG A 155 -24.12 -1.79 30.17
C ARG A 155 -25.23 -1.80 29.12
N MET A 156 -26.38 -1.20 29.42
CA MET A 156 -27.49 -1.10 28.46
C MET A 156 -27.11 -0.27 27.23
N LYS A 157 -26.43 0.87 27.43
CA LYS A 157 -25.91 1.68 26.32
C LYS A 157 -24.94 0.87 25.45
N LYS A 158 -24.03 0.14 26.07
CA LYS A 158 -23.10 -0.73 25.33
C LYS A 158 -23.83 -1.82 24.56
N MET A 159 -24.87 -2.43 25.13
CA MET A 159 -25.69 -3.41 24.41
C MET A 159 -26.38 -2.79 23.19
N ASP A 160 -26.92 -1.57 23.29
CA ASP A 160 -27.51 -0.86 22.15
C ASP A 160 -26.46 -0.53 21.07
N ASP A 161 -25.27 -0.07 21.48
CA ASP A 161 -24.15 0.23 20.58
C ASP A 161 -23.63 -1.04 19.90
N ASP A 162 -23.48 -2.15 20.64
CA ASP A 162 -23.05 -3.45 20.13
C ASP A 162 -24.07 -4.02 19.13
N VAL A 163 -25.37 -3.85 19.39
CA VAL A 163 -26.44 -4.25 18.44
C VAL A 163 -26.40 -3.40 17.18
N ALA A 164 -26.24 -2.08 17.31
CA ALA A 164 -26.10 -1.20 16.15
C ALA A 164 -24.85 -1.57 15.33
N GLN A 165 -23.71 -1.85 15.98
CA GLN A 165 -22.49 -2.28 15.32
C GLN A 165 -22.66 -3.65 14.63
N ALA A 166 -23.33 -4.61 15.27
CA ALA A 166 -23.61 -5.91 14.64
C ALA A 166 -24.46 -5.78 13.37
N ILE A 167 -25.43 -4.85 13.35
CA ILE A 167 -26.23 -4.55 12.15
C ILE A 167 -25.36 -3.90 11.06
N ILE A 168 -24.45 -3.00 11.45
CA ILE A 168 -23.49 -2.37 10.52
C ILE A 168 -22.54 -3.42 9.93
N ASP A 169 -22.00 -4.32 10.75
CA ASP A 169 -21.06 -5.34 10.29
C ASP A 169 -21.72 -6.34 9.32
N GLN A 170 -23.04 -6.53 9.43
CA GLN A 170 -23.78 -7.44 8.56
C GLN A 170 -24.12 -6.83 7.20
N ASN A 171 -24.56 -5.57 7.17
CA ASN A 171 -25.21 -4.95 6.01
C ASN A 171 -24.62 -3.59 5.63
N GLY A 172 -23.50 -3.16 6.23
CA GLY A 172 -22.91 -1.85 6.01
C GLY A 172 -23.54 -0.75 6.89
N LYS A 173 -22.90 0.43 6.90
CA LYS A 173 -23.24 1.57 7.78
C LYS A 173 -24.71 1.99 7.65
N ASP A 174 -25.19 2.15 6.42
CA ASP A 174 -26.55 2.58 6.09
C ASP A 174 -27.12 1.68 4.99
N TRP A 175 -28.38 1.26 5.10
CA TRP A 175 -29.02 0.41 4.09
C TRP A 175 -30.54 0.46 4.15
N PHE A 176 -31.20 0.23 3.01
CA PHE A 176 -32.66 0.35 2.88
C PHE A 176 -33.31 -0.94 2.37
N ILE A 177 -34.49 -1.26 2.89
CA ILE A 177 -35.25 -2.44 2.51
C ILE A 177 -36.08 -2.11 1.27
N GLU A 178 -35.68 -2.68 0.14
CA GLU A 178 -36.39 -2.59 -1.14
C GLU A 178 -36.51 -1.11 -1.58
N ASP A 179 -37.70 -0.68 -1.99
CA ASP A 179 -37.94 0.71 -2.37
C ASP A 179 -38.19 1.63 -1.17
N GLY A 180 -37.97 1.16 0.06
CA GLY A 180 -38.11 1.98 1.25
C GLY A 180 -37.23 3.23 1.16
N PHE A 181 -37.83 4.40 1.37
CA PHE A 181 -37.16 5.70 1.25
C PHE A 181 -36.69 6.08 -0.16
N LEU A 182 -37.12 5.38 -1.21
CA LEU A 182 -36.83 5.75 -2.59
C LEU A 182 -37.48 7.10 -2.92
N VAL A 183 -36.70 8.02 -3.49
CA VAL A 183 -37.19 9.33 -3.91
C VAL A 183 -37.57 9.31 -5.39
N THR A 184 -38.81 9.68 -5.69
CA THR A 184 -39.34 9.77 -7.05
C THR A 184 -39.86 11.17 -7.37
N PRO A 185 -39.65 11.68 -8.60
CA PRO A 185 -40.16 12.98 -8.99
C PRO A 185 -41.69 12.96 -9.15
N GLN A 186 -42.35 14.01 -8.66
CA GLN A 186 -43.78 14.27 -8.83
C GLN A 186 -43.97 15.71 -9.35
N ALA A 187 -45.12 16.02 -9.95
CA ALA A 187 -45.33 17.25 -10.75
C ALA A 187 -44.84 18.57 -10.10
N SER A 188 -44.94 18.73 -8.78
CA SER A 188 -44.48 19.92 -8.05
C SER A 188 -43.70 19.60 -6.75
N ALA A 189 -43.31 18.34 -6.55
CA ALA A 189 -42.69 17.85 -5.31
C ALA A 189 -41.88 16.58 -5.58
N PHE A 190 -41.18 16.09 -4.56
CA PHE A 190 -40.55 14.77 -4.59
C PHE A 190 -41.26 13.86 -3.60
N ASN A 191 -41.62 12.65 -4.04
CA ASN A 191 -42.24 11.66 -3.17
C ASN A 191 -41.18 10.70 -2.64
N ILE A 192 -41.12 10.52 -1.33
CA ILE A 192 -40.29 9.53 -0.63
C ILE A 192 -41.19 8.35 -0.25
N LYS A 193 -40.92 7.18 -0.83
CA LYS A 193 -41.75 5.99 -0.68
C LYS A 193 -41.67 5.41 0.74
N ALA A 194 -42.82 4.95 1.26
CA ALA A 194 -42.93 4.24 2.52
C ALA A 194 -42.04 2.99 2.56
N GLY A 195 -41.55 2.63 3.74
CA GLY A 195 -40.73 1.45 3.94
C GLY A 195 -39.79 1.58 5.13
N ALA A 196 -38.85 0.65 5.24
CA ALA A 196 -37.90 0.59 6.34
C ALA A 196 -36.45 0.65 5.85
N GLY A 197 -35.57 1.16 6.70
CA GLY A 197 -34.13 1.23 6.48
C GLY A 197 -33.38 1.30 7.79
N TYR A 198 -32.06 1.35 7.71
CA TYR A 198 -31.16 1.47 8.84
C TYR A 198 -30.15 2.56 8.55
N VAL A 199 -30.00 3.49 9.49
CA VAL A 199 -29.04 4.60 9.42
C VAL A 199 -28.07 4.46 10.58
N SER A 200 -26.80 4.18 10.29
CA SER A 200 -25.75 3.85 11.25
C SER A 200 -26.20 2.79 12.26
N GLY A 201 -26.80 1.70 11.75
CA GLY A 201 -27.32 0.59 12.54
C GLY A 201 -28.68 0.83 13.23
N ASN A 202 -29.25 2.04 13.12
CA ASN A 202 -30.52 2.39 13.75
C ASN A 202 -31.69 2.26 12.79
N ARG A 203 -32.71 1.47 13.16
CA ARG A 203 -33.86 1.20 12.30
C ARG A 203 -34.75 2.44 12.16
N VAL A 204 -34.96 2.88 10.93
CA VAL A 204 -35.92 3.92 10.55
C VAL A 204 -37.07 3.30 9.76
N ALA A 205 -38.30 3.68 10.06
CA ALA A 205 -39.49 3.16 9.38
C ALA A 205 -40.47 4.29 9.05
N LEU A 206 -40.79 4.44 7.77
CA LEU A 206 -41.76 5.39 7.25
C LEU A 206 -43.04 4.64 6.88
N GLU A 207 -44.13 4.93 7.58
CA GLU A 207 -45.41 4.21 7.41
C GLU A 207 -46.15 4.56 6.11
N PHE A 208 -46.02 5.81 5.64
CA PHE A 208 -46.71 6.32 4.46
C PHE A 208 -45.79 7.19 3.62
N ASP A 209 -46.01 7.18 2.30
CA ASP A 209 -45.32 8.04 1.34
C ASP A 209 -45.32 9.50 1.80
N ARG A 210 -44.14 10.13 1.77
CA ARG A 210 -43.96 11.52 2.21
C ARG A 210 -43.57 12.41 1.04
N SER A 211 -44.33 13.47 0.82
CA SER A 211 -43.99 14.51 -0.15
C SER A 211 -43.04 15.53 0.49
N ILE A 212 -41.93 15.84 -0.19
CA ILE A 212 -40.93 16.82 0.21
C ILE A 212 -40.74 17.90 -0.87
N GLN A 213 -40.56 19.13 -0.43
CA GLN A 213 -40.27 20.27 -1.29
C GLN A 213 -38.75 20.48 -1.37
N VAL A 214 -38.22 20.62 -2.59
CA VAL A 214 -36.81 20.93 -2.84
C VAL A 214 -36.76 22.29 -3.53
N PRO A 215 -36.66 23.39 -2.75
CA PRO A 215 -36.84 24.76 -3.27
C PRO A 215 -35.67 25.21 -4.15
N ASN A 216 -34.46 24.70 -3.91
CA ASN A 216 -33.26 25.02 -4.67
C ASN A 216 -32.72 23.75 -5.34
N LYS A 217 -32.27 23.85 -6.59
CA LYS A 217 -31.67 22.74 -7.35
C LYS A 217 -30.33 23.19 -7.94
N PRO A 218 -29.29 22.35 -7.94
CA PRO A 218 -29.25 20.99 -7.40
C PRO A 218 -29.23 20.96 -5.86
N SER A 219 -29.75 19.90 -5.25
CA SER A 219 -29.71 19.69 -3.79
C SER A 219 -29.81 18.20 -3.44
N PHE A 220 -29.30 17.85 -2.27
CA PHE A 220 -29.36 16.50 -1.71
C PHE A 220 -30.50 16.39 -0.71
N ILE A 221 -31.06 15.19 -0.62
CA ILE A 221 -32.05 14.81 0.40
C ILE A 221 -31.35 13.80 1.33
N TYR A 222 -31.41 14.09 2.62
CA TYR A 222 -30.84 13.27 3.69
C TYR A 222 -31.93 12.77 4.63
N ILE A 223 -31.66 11.63 5.28
CA ILE A 223 -32.32 11.20 6.50
C ILE A 223 -31.40 11.58 7.66
N ASP A 224 -31.95 12.30 8.62
CA ASP A 224 -31.32 12.63 9.89
C ASP A 224 -32.01 11.83 11.00
N ALA A 225 -31.33 10.82 11.52
CA ALA A 225 -31.84 9.90 12.53
C ALA A 225 -31.11 10.07 13.87
N HIS A 226 -31.85 10.05 14.97
CA HIS A 226 -31.29 10.07 16.32
C HIS A 226 -32.11 9.17 17.25
N ARG A 227 -31.52 8.76 18.37
CA ARG A 227 -32.22 8.00 19.40
C ARG A 227 -32.66 8.89 20.55
N GLU A 228 -33.87 8.65 21.02
CA GLU A 228 -34.44 9.30 22.19
C GLU A 228 -35.17 8.26 23.05
N GLY A 229 -35.06 8.39 24.37
CA GLY A 229 -35.76 7.54 25.33
C GLY A 229 -37.18 8.05 25.58
N THR A 230 -38.17 7.17 25.55
CA THR A 230 -39.55 7.50 25.91
C THR A 230 -39.73 7.50 27.44
N PRO A 231 -40.83 8.09 27.97
CA PRO A 231 -41.12 8.08 29.40
C PRO A 231 -41.28 6.68 30.03
N THR A 232 -41.44 5.63 29.21
CA THR A 232 -41.49 4.22 29.65
C THR A 232 -40.12 3.55 29.66
N GLY A 233 -39.06 4.27 29.27
CA GLY A 233 -37.69 3.76 29.18
C GLY A 233 -37.33 3.07 27.87
N GLU A 234 -38.24 3.06 26.88
CA GLU A 234 -37.98 2.50 25.55
C GLU A 234 -37.13 3.46 24.70
N GLN A 235 -36.01 2.98 24.15
CA GLN A 235 -35.19 3.76 23.21
C GLN A 235 -35.78 3.64 21.81
N VAL A 236 -36.26 4.76 21.25
CA VAL A 236 -36.82 4.81 19.89
C VAL A 236 -35.91 5.60 18.96
N THR A 237 -35.87 5.20 17.69
CA THR A 237 -35.16 5.95 16.64
C THR A 237 -36.14 6.91 15.97
N LEU A 238 -35.91 8.20 16.14
CA LEU A 238 -36.65 9.27 15.48
C LEU A 238 -35.85 9.74 14.26
N PHE A 239 -36.53 10.13 13.19
CA PHE A 239 -35.86 10.65 12.00
C PHE A 239 -36.63 11.76 11.31
N ASN A 240 -35.90 12.64 10.63
CA ASN A 240 -36.42 13.71 9.79
C ASN A 240 -35.73 13.74 8.42
N PHE A 241 -36.35 14.42 7.45
CA PHE A 241 -35.74 14.64 6.14
C PHE A 241 -35.13 16.03 6.07
N VAL A 242 -33.89 16.11 5.60
CA VAL A 242 -33.15 17.37 5.45
C VAL A 242 -32.79 17.57 3.99
N VAL A 243 -33.12 18.74 3.45
CA VAL A 243 -32.73 19.14 2.09
C VAL A 243 -31.60 20.16 2.19
N SER A 244 -30.47 19.88 1.55
CA SER A 244 -29.29 20.75 1.58
C SER A 244 -28.56 20.77 0.24
N ALA A 245 -28.08 21.94 -0.17
CA ALA A 245 -27.20 22.06 -1.33
C ALA A 245 -25.75 21.62 -1.01
N GLU A 246 -25.36 21.68 0.27
CA GLU A 246 -24.05 21.27 0.76
C GLU A 246 -24.09 19.84 1.33
N GLU A 247 -22.93 19.19 1.38
CA GLU A 247 -22.78 17.88 2.00
C GLU A 247 -22.97 17.96 3.52
N LYS A 248 -23.62 16.94 4.09
CA LYS A 248 -23.90 16.85 5.53
C LYS A 248 -23.40 15.51 6.07
N ASP A 249 -22.66 15.60 7.16
CA ASP A 249 -22.16 14.47 7.94
C ASP A 249 -22.91 14.34 9.28
N ASP A 250 -22.66 13.23 9.98
CA ASP A 250 -23.10 12.98 11.35
C ASP A 250 -22.68 14.13 12.28
N TYR A 251 -23.59 14.59 13.15
CA TYR A 251 -23.34 15.73 14.03
C TYR A 251 -23.95 15.53 15.42
N THR A 252 -23.60 16.40 16.36
CA THR A 252 -24.20 16.43 17.70
C THR A 252 -24.97 17.74 17.85
N ASP A 253 -26.20 17.67 18.33
CA ASP A 253 -27.04 18.85 18.52
C ASP A 253 -26.64 19.65 19.77
N ALA A 254 -27.30 20.78 20.01
CA ALA A 254 -27.03 21.64 21.16
C ALA A 254 -27.35 20.99 22.52
N ASN A 255 -28.11 19.89 22.53
CA ASN A 255 -28.49 19.14 23.72
C ASN A 255 -27.57 17.92 23.96
N GLY A 256 -26.55 17.71 23.12
CA GLY A 256 -25.62 16.60 23.23
C GLY A 256 -26.14 15.28 22.62
N VAL A 257 -27.23 15.31 21.86
CA VAL A 257 -27.78 14.14 21.16
C VAL A 257 -27.02 13.93 19.85
N LYS A 258 -26.62 12.69 19.59
CA LYS A 258 -25.91 12.32 18.36
C LYS A 258 -26.91 12.04 17.24
N HIS A 259 -26.75 12.76 16.14
CA HIS A 259 -27.52 12.64 14.90
C HIS A 259 -26.69 11.91 13.84
N PHE A 260 -27.32 10.92 13.21
CA PHE A 260 -26.75 10.10 12.15
C PHE A 260 -27.42 10.49 10.83
N VAL A 261 -26.61 10.88 9.85
CA VAL A 261 -27.08 11.47 8.61
C VAL A 261 -26.73 10.56 7.43
N CYS A 262 -27.74 10.11 6.68
CA CYS A 262 -27.57 9.32 5.46
C CYS A 262 -28.11 10.08 4.25
N LYS A 263 -27.28 10.21 3.22
CA LYS A 263 -27.68 10.75 1.92
C LYS A 263 -28.54 9.70 1.19
N ILE A 264 -29.75 10.07 0.74
CA ILE A 264 -30.66 9.13 0.07
C ILE A 264 -30.93 9.47 -1.40
N ALA A 265 -30.82 10.74 -1.79
CA ALA A 265 -31.01 11.13 -3.18
C ALA A 265 -30.34 12.46 -3.50
N GLN A 266 -30.06 12.69 -4.78
CA GLN A 266 -29.71 13.99 -5.33
C GLN A 266 -30.75 14.43 -6.35
N VAL A 267 -31.29 15.64 -6.16
CA VAL A 267 -32.11 16.31 -7.16
C VAL A 267 -31.19 17.18 -8.02
N LEU A 268 -31.16 16.88 -9.32
CA LEU A 268 -30.32 17.57 -10.30
C LEU A 268 -30.96 18.89 -10.77
N GLY A 269 -30.16 19.74 -11.43
CA GLY A 269 -30.59 21.06 -11.89
C GLY A 269 -31.78 21.02 -12.87
N ASP A 270 -31.96 19.91 -13.59
CA ASP A 270 -33.08 19.66 -14.50
C ASP A 270 -34.33 19.09 -13.80
N GLY A 271 -34.25 18.80 -12.50
CA GLY A 271 -35.33 18.20 -11.71
C GLY A 271 -35.42 16.69 -11.75
N SER A 272 -34.51 16.00 -12.44
CA SER A 272 -34.34 14.55 -12.32
C SER A 272 -33.77 14.17 -10.95
N VAL A 273 -34.04 12.94 -10.52
CA VAL A 273 -33.60 12.40 -9.21
C VAL A 273 -32.61 11.27 -9.45
N SER A 274 -31.43 11.38 -8.85
CA SER A 274 -30.50 10.25 -8.69
C SER A 274 -30.73 9.61 -7.33
N ASP A 275 -30.98 8.31 -7.31
CA ASP A 275 -30.98 7.52 -6.08
C ASP A 275 -29.54 7.41 -5.56
N LEU A 276 -29.33 7.73 -4.29
CA LEU A 276 -28.03 7.66 -3.61
C LEU A 276 -28.11 6.81 -2.33
N ARG A 277 -29.21 6.06 -2.13
CA ARG A 277 -29.33 5.11 -1.03
C ARG A 277 -28.21 4.06 -1.15
N PRO A 278 -27.41 3.84 -0.10
CA PRO A 278 -26.41 2.78 -0.13
C PRO A 278 -27.10 1.41 -0.18
N GLU A 279 -26.64 0.54 -1.07
CA GLU A 279 -27.04 -0.87 -1.06
C GLU A 279 -26.35 -1.55 0.12
N GLY A 280 -27.13 -2.20 0.99
CA GLY A 280 -26.54 -2.89 2.13
C GLY A 280 -25.58 -3.99 1.68
N ASP A 281 -24.48 -4.20 2.39
CA ASP A 281 -23.42 -5.13 1.99
C ASP A 281 -23.96 -6.54 1.73
N SER A 282 -24.90 -7.05 2.55
CA SER A 282 -25.57 -8.33 2.29
C SER A 282 -26.47 -8.34 1.06
N LYS A 283 -27.05 -7.22 0.65
CA LYS A 283 -27.74 -7.07 -0.64
C LYS A 283 -26.77 -6.81 -1.79
N ARG A 284 -25.58 -6.29 -1.54
CA ARG A 284 -24.48 -6.30 -2.50
C ARG A 284 -23.98 -7.73 -2.73
N TYR A 285 -24.01 -8.57 -1.69
CA TYR A 285 -23.80 -10.02 -1.75
C TYR A 285 -25.04 -10.79 -2.28
N ALA A 286 -26.26 -10.29 -2.10
CA ALA A 286 -27.50 -10.93 -2.58
C ALA A 286 -27.88 -10.54 -4.01
N ASN A 287 -27.74 -9.29 -4.46
CA ASN A 287 -27.94 -8.87 -5.85
C ASN A 287 -26.80 -9.31 -6.78
N THR A 288 -25.64 -9.70 -6.24
CA THR A 288 -24.64 -10.50 -6.98
C THR A 288 -25.02 -11.99 -7.05
N THR A 289 -26.03 -12.46 -6.29
CA THR A 289 -26.48 -13.86 -6.27
C THR A 289 -27.98 -14.06 -6.61
N SER A 290 -28.75 -13.00 -6.85
CA SER A 290 -30.15 -13.07 -7.28
C SER A 290 -30.27 -12.65 -8.74
N ASN A 291 -30.10 -13.65 -9.60
CA ASN A 291 -30.69 -13.83 -10.92
C ASN A 291 -30.31 -12.93 -12.10
N ASP A 292 -29.54 -11.86 -11.97
CA ASP A 292 -29.03 -11.13 -13.16
C ASP A 292 -27.54 -10.71 -13.09
N GLY A 293 -26.81 -11.12 -12.04
CA GLY A 293 -25.37 -10.86 -11.89
C GLY A 293 -24.42 -12.03 -12.19
N ASP A 294 -24.89 -13.28 -12.06
CA ASP A 294 -24.04 -14.48 -12.26
C ASP A 294 -23.86 -14.85 -13.75
N SER A 295 -24.57 -14.15 -14.64
CA SER A 295 -24.44 -14.28 -16.10
C SER A 295 -23.37 -13.37 -16.71
N GLN A 296 -22.81 -12.41 -15.96
CA GLN A 296 -21.89 -11.42 -16.51
C GLN A 296 -20.39 -11.68 -16.28
N LEU A 297 -20.01 -12.77 -15.58
CA LEU A 297 -18.60 -13.16 -15.38
C LEU A 297 -18.28 -14.64 -15.67
N GLY A 298 -19.16 -15.33 -16.41
CA GLY A 298 -18.85 -16.57 -17.15
C GLY A 298 -18.33 -17.76 -16.35
N GLY A 299 -19.23 -18.61 -15.84
CA GLY A 299 -18.91 -20.00 -15.48
C GLY A 299 -19.93 -20.66 -14.56
N ASN A 300 -20.16 -21.97 -14.72
CA ASN A 300 -21.11 -22.73 -13.88
C ASN A 300 -20.47 -23.06 -12.51
N ILE A 301 -21.24 -23.03 -11.41
CA ILE A 301 -20.78 -23.33 -10.04
C ILE A 301 -21.45 -24.58 -9.43
N TRP A 302 -20.65 -25.44 -8.78
CA TRP A 302 -21.12 -26.66 -8.11
C TRP A 302 -20.75 -26.71 -6.62
N PRO A 303 -21.64 -27.22 -5.74
CA PRO A 303 -23.08 -27.31 -5.91
C PRO A 303 -23.71 -25.93 -6.12
N ILE A 304 -24.90 -25.85 -6.74
CA ILE A 304 -25.59 -24.57 -7.01
C ILE A 304 -26.03 -23.90 -5.71
N SER A 305 -26.40 -24.69 -4.70
CA SER A 305 -26.81 -24.20 -3.39
C SER A 305 -25.64 -23.52 -2.66
N PRO A 306 -25.83 -22.31 -2.11
CA PRO A 306 -24.80 -21.62 -1.33
C PRO A 306 -24.47 -22.29 0.02
N THR A 307 -25.35 -23.17 0.51
CA THR A 307 -25.19 -23.86 1.81
C THR A 307 -24.60 -25.25 1.68
N ASP A 308 -24.39 -25.72 0.45
CA ASP A 308 -23.89 -27.06 0.19
C ASP A 308 -22.40 -26.99 -0.17
N LYS A 309 -21.70 -28.11 0.04
CA LYS A 309 -20.29 -28.28 -0.31
C LYS A 309 -20.18 -29.41 -1.32
N ALA A 310 -19.18 -29.31 -2.19
CA ALA A 310 -18.76 -30.42 -3.02
C ALA A 310 -17.92 -31.42 -2.20
N GLU A 311 -17.96 -32.68 -2.63
CA GLU A 311 -17.23 -33.79 -2.02
C GLU A 311 -16.51 -34.63 -3.10
N ASP A 312 -15.51 -35.41 -2.68
CA ASP A 312 -14.88 -36.41 -3.56
C ASP A 312 -15.97 -37.34 -4.14
N GLY A 313 -16.01 -37.47 -5.46
CA GLY A 313 -17.05 -38.22 -6.18
C GLY A 313 -18.04 -37.37 -6.98
N ASP A 314 -18.05 -36.05 -6.80
CA ASP A 314 -18.91 -35.14 -7.57
C ASP A 314 -18.46 -34.98 -9.02
N ASP A 315 -19.40 -34.99 -9.98
CA ASP A 315 -19.12 -34.72 -11.39
C ASP A 315 -19.06 -33.21 -11.66
N LEU A 316 -17.87 -32.73 -12.02
CA LEU A 316 -17.62 -31.30 -12.30
C LEU A 316 -17.53 -31.01 -13.80
N THR A 317 -18.06 -31.89 -14.64
CA THR A 317 -18.09 -31.69 -16.09
C THR A 317 -18.80 -30.38 -16.45
N GLY A 318 -18.05 -29.45 -17.07
CA GLY A 318 -18.56 -28.14 -17.49
C GLY A 318 -18.73 -27.11 -16.36
N TYR A 319 -18.27 -27.39 -15.14
CA TYR A 319 -18.21 -26.43 -14.05
C TYR A 319 -16.88 -25.67 -14.04
N SER A 320 -16.96 -24.38 -13.72
CA SER A 320 -15.82 -23.47 -13.61
C SER A 320 -15.51 -23.09 -12.16
N TYR A 321 -16.48 -23.31 -11.27
CA TYR A 321 -16.37 -22.99 -9.86
C TYR A 321 -16.90 -24.12 -8.99
N ILE A 322 -16.34 -24.19 -7.78
CA ILE A 322 -16.71 -25.18 -6.78
C ILE A 322 -16.88 -24.52 -5.40
N ARG A 323 -17.84 -24.99 -4.61
CA ARG A 323 -18.03 -24.63 -3.20
C ARG A 323 -17.44 -25.72 -2.32
N LEU A 324 -16.51 -25.35 -1.44
CA LEU A 324 -15.87 -26.29 -0.52
C LEU A 324 -15.88 -25.75 0.91
N PHE A 325 -15.77 -26.67 1.87
CA PHE A 325 -15.71 -26.38 3.30
C PHE A 325 -14.68 -27.30 3.96
N GLY A 326 -13.89 -26.78 4.90
CA GLY A 326 -12.90 -27.54 5.66
C GLY A 326 -11.46 -27.07 5.45
N GLY A 327 -10.51 -27.72 6.15
CA GLY A 327 -9.13 -27.26 6.21
C GLY A 327 -9.02 -25.89 6.87
N ASN A 328 -8.40 -24.93 6.19
CA ASN A 328 -8.29 -23.54 6.65
C ASN A 328 -9.54 -22.69 6.36
N PHE A 329 -10.62 -23.28 5.83
CA PHE A 329 -11.85 -22.59 5.46
C PHE A 329 -13.02 -23.06 6.35
N PRO A 330 -13.26 -22.39 7.49
CA PRO A 330 -14.30 -22.77 8.45
C PRO A 330 -15.72 -22.39 8.01
N VAL A 331 -15.88 -21.88 6.79
CA VAL A 331 -17.14 -21.51 6.14
C VAL A 331 -17.09 -21.91 4.67
N ILE A 332 -18.25 -22.10 4.05
CA ILE A 332 -18.33 -22.49 2.63
C ILE A 332 -17.70 -21.38 1.79
N THR A 333 -16.66 -21.76 1.05
CA THR A 333 -15.84 -20.86 0.25
C THR A 333 -15.93 -21.28 -1.20
N GLN A 334 -16.06 -20.29 -2.09
CA GLN A 334 -16.08 -20.52 -3.53
C GLN A 334 -14.66 -20.49 -4.09
N PHE A 335 -14.32 -21.52 -4.85
CA PHE A 335 -13.05 -21.65 -5.54
C PHE A 335 -13.30 -21.72 -7.04
N ALA A 336 -12.52 -20.98 -7.82
CA ALA A 336 -12.42 -21.21 -9.25
C ALA A 336 -11.55 -22.43 -9.52
N LEU A 337 -11.98 -23.27 -10.46
CA LEU A 337 -11.25 -24.45 -10.91
C LEU A 337 -10.31 -24.02 -12.05
N VAL A 338 -9.01 -24.11 -11.80
CA VAL A 338 -7.98 -23.69 -12.76
C VAL A 338 -7.12 -24.87 -13.14
N LYS A 339 -7.17 -25.33 -14.40
CA LYS A 339 -6.30 -26.43 -14.85
C LYS A 339 -4.82 -26.09 -14.68
N LYS A 340 -4.06 -27.00 -14.05
CA LYS A 340 -2.62 -26.84 -13.84
C LYS A 340 -1.84 -26.94 -15.14
N ASP A 341 -2.33 -27.74 -16.09
CA ASP A 341 -1.77 -27.87 -17.44
C ASP A 341 -2.02 -26.61 -18.30
N GLY A 342 -2.93 -25.75 -17.84
CA GLY A 342 -3.26 -24.51 -18.50
C GLY A 342 -4.09 -24.64 -19.77
N SER A 343 -4.78 -25.75 -19.96
CA SER A 343 -5.68 -25.98 -21.09
C SER A 343 -6.95 -25.12 -20.97
N LYS A 344 -7.45 -24.59 -22.10
CA LYS A 344 -8.75 -23.91 -22.20
C LYS A 344 -9.93 -24.87 -22.39
N THR A 345 -9.65 -26.17 -22.45
CA THR A 345 -10.72 -27.17 -22.60
C THR A 345 -11.58 -27.18 -21.34
N PRO A 346 -12.92 -27.35 -21.48
CA PRO A 346 -13.78 -27.54 -20.33
C PRO A 346 -13.28 -28.70 -19.46
N LEU A 347 -13.45 -28.57 -18.14
CA LEU A 347 -13.22 -29.69 -17.22
C LEU A 347 -14.24 -30.79 -17.50
N THR A 348 -13.78 -32.03 -17.46
CA THR A 348 -14.63 -33.22 -17.67
C THR A 348 -14.23 -34.30 -16.68
N GLY A 349 -15.19 -34.78 -15.90
CA GLY A 349 -15.01 -35.90 -14.99
C GLY A 349 -15.25 -35.57 -13.52
N VAL A 350 -14.83 -36.53 -12.69
CA VAL A 350 -15.17 -36.59 -11.26
C VAL A 350 -14.09 -35.92 -10.41
N LEU A 351 -14.54 -35.15 -9.41
CA LEU A 351 -13.71 -34.54 -8.39
C LEU A 351 -13.08 -35.60 -7.48
N SER A 352 -11.78 -35.47 -7.25
CA SER A 352 -11.03 -36.29 -6.30
C SER A 352 -9.82 -35.53 -5.77
N ASN A 353 -9.17 -36.07 -4.73
CA ASN A 353 -7.90 -35.57 -4.20
C ASN A 353 -7.94 -34.09 -3.76
N ILE A 354 -9.06 -33.65 -3.18
CA ILE A 354 -9.20 -32.28 -2.67
C ILE A 354 -8.16 -32.01 -1.57
N ASN A 355 -7.30 -31.02 -1.78
CA ASN A 355 -6.31 -30.56 -0.83
C ASN A 355 -6.57 -29.10 -0.45
N LEU A 356 -7.12 -28.92 0.76
CA LEU A 356 -7.37 -27.61 1.40
C LEU A 356 -6.45 -27.36 2.61
N SER A 357 -5.50 -28.25 2.89
CA SER A 357 -4.62 -28.12 4.05
C SER A 357 -3.40 -27.26 3.77
N THR A 358 -2.94 -27.23 2.52
CA THR A 358 -1.70 -26.56 2.13
C THR A 358 -1.92 -25.78 0.84
N ALA A 359 -1.57 -24.49 0.85
CA ALA A 359 -1.55 -23.68 -0.35
C ALA A 359 -0.33 -24.01 -1.24
N PRO A 360 -0.44 -23.93 -2.59
CA PRO A 360 -1.66 -23.66 -3.35
C PRO A 360 -2.64 -24.82 -3.27
N TYR A 361 -3.90 -24.52 -2.97
CA TYR A 361 -4.95 -25.52 -2.86
C TYR A 361 -5.20 -26.19 -4.21
N SER A 362 -5.52 -27.47 -4.20
CA SER A 362 -5.66 -28.24 -5.44
C SER A 362 -6.67 -29.36 -5.35
N ALA A 363 -7.12 -29.84 -6.49
CA ALA A 363 -7.87 -31.08 -6.63
C ALA A 363 -7.55 -31.73 -7.99
N THR A 364 -8.15 -32.88 -8.25
CA THR A 364 -8.15 -33.54 -9.56
C THR A 364 -9.59 -33.66 -10.04
N VAL A 365 -9.85 -33.35 -11.30
CA VAL A 365 -11.16 -33.49 -11.94
C VAL A 365 -11.00 -34.37 -13.18
N GLY A 366 -11.43 -35.62 -13.10
CA GLY A 366 -11.14 -36.61 -14.13
C GLY A 366 -9.63 -36.80 -14.29
N ASP A 367 -9.11 -36.50 -15.47
CA ASP A 367 -7.67 -36.58 -15.79
C ASP A 367 -6.94 -35.23 -15.59
N ASP A 368 -7.67 -34.16 -15.26
CA ASP A 368 -7.13 -32.80 -15.12
C ASP A 368 -6.78 -32.50 -13.66
N ASP A 369 -5.52 -32.20 -13.36
CA ASP A 369 -5.16 -31.56 -12.10
C ASP A 369 -5.56 -30.08 -12.13
N VAL A 370 -6.18 -29.59 -11.06
CA VAL A 370 -6.65 -28.21 -10.93
C VAL A 370 -6.10 -27.53 -9.67
N TYR A 371 -5.83 -26.23 -9.77
CA TYR A 371 -5.72 -25.33 -8.63
C TYR A 371 -7.12 -24.85 -8.21
N LEU A 372 -7.29 -24.67 -6.90
CA LEU A 372 -8.49 -24.12 -6.29
C LEU A 372 -8.20 -22.67 -5.87
N ALA A 373 -8.62 -21.72 -6.69
CA ALA A 373 -8.34 -20.30 -6.48
C ALA A 373 -9.52 -19.59 -5.80
N ILE A 374 -9.28 -18.90 -4.69
CA ILE A 374 -10.31 -18.30 -3.86
C ILE A 374 -11.01 -17.15 -4.61
N ARG A 375 -12.32 -17.29 -4.86
CA ARG A 375 -13.12 -16.31 -5.64
C ARG A 375 -13.16 -14.91 -5.01
N LYS A 376 -13.12 -14.80 -3.66
CA LYS A 376 -13.15 -13.50 -2.95
C LYS A 376 -12.12 -12.50 -3.47
N TYR A 377 -10.94 -12.98 -3.86
CA TYR A 377 -9.82 -12.16 -4.34
C TYR A 377 -9.89 -11.86 -5.85
N TRP A 378 -10.91 -12.39 -6.52
CA TRP A 378 -11.17 -12.26 -7.95
C TRP A 378 -12.13 -11.10 -8.27
N GLU A 379 -13.00 -10.74 -7.31
CA GLU A 379 -14.06 -9.74 -7.46
C GLU A 379 -13.59 -8.29 -7.22
N MET A 380 -12.28 -8.02 -7.26
CA MET A 380 -11.72 -6.66 -7.21
C MET A 380 -11.48 -6.14 -8.65
N PRO A 381 -12.49 -5.53 -9.32
CA PRO A 381 -12.52 -5.50 -10.79
C PRO A 381 -11.74 -4.33 -11.40
N ILE A 382 -11.07 -3.51 -10.59
CA ILE A 382 -10.51 -2.24 -11.06
C ILE A 382 -8.99 -2.35 -11.36
N SER A 383 -8.31 -3.41 -10.91
CA SER A 383 -6.83 -3.49 -10.95
C SER A 383 -6.20 -4.84 -11.31
N GLY A 384 -6.95 -5.95 -11.36
CA GLY A 384 -6.45 -7.28 -11.75
C GLY A 384 -6.67 -8.36 -10.67
N ILE A 385 -6.38 -9.62 -11.00
CA ILE A 385 -6.55 -10.76 -10.08
C ILE A 385 -5.41 -10.77 -9.07
N ASP A 386 -5.73 -10.81 -7.77
CA ASP A 386 -4.74 -10.83 -6.69
C ASP A 386 -4.08 -12.20 -6.55
N VAL A 387 -2.75 -12.25 -6.38
CA VAL A 387 -1.99 -13.50 -6.20
C VAL A 387 -2.42 -14.30 -4.96
N ARG A 388 -2.97 -13.64 -3.92
CA ARG A 388 -3.51 -14.28 -2.71
C ARG A 388 -4.71 -15.17 -3.03
N ALA A 389 -5.37 -14.99 -4.18
CA ALA A 389 -6.38 -15.92 -4.68
C ALA A 389 -5.82 -17.34 -4.83
N PHE A 390 -4.51 -17.48 -5.07
CA PHE A 390 -3.82 -18.76 -5.27
C PHE A 390 -3.09 -19.25 -4.02
N GLY A 391 -3.36 -18.62 -2.86
CA GLY A 391 -2.84 -19.02 -1.57
C GLY A 391 -1.45 -18.47 -1.23
N ALA A 392 -0.99 -17.43 -1.93
CA ALA A 392 0.18 -16.67 -1.49
C ALA A 392 -0.11 -15.98 -0.15
N GLU A 393 0.83 -16.05 0.80
CA GLU A 393 0.70 -15.40 2.10
C GLU A 393 1.09 -13.93 2.03
N TRP A 394 2.07 -13.58 1.19
CA TRP A 394 2.52 -12.21 0.94
C TRP A 394 2.94 -11.45 2.21
N ASN A 395 3.77 -12.08 3.04
CA ASN A 395 4.10 -11.63 4.40
C ASN A 395 5.60 -11.40 4.65
N ASP A 396 6.41 -11.17 3.61
CA ASP A 396 7.88 -11.02 3.63
C ASP A 396 8.68 -12.28 4.04
N SER A 397 8.10 -13.21 4.78
CA SER A 397 8.79 -14.39 5.30
C SER A 397 8.57 -15.66 4.47
N THR A 398 7.37 -15.84 3.94
CA THR A 398 6.96 -17.07 3.28
C THR A 398 7.40 -17.07 1.82
N ASP A 399 7.85 -18.23 1.35
CA ASP A 399 8.20 -18.43 -0.06
C ASP A 399 6.94 -18.75 -0.87
N ASP A 400 6.41 -17.74 -1.55
CA ASP A 400 5.18 -17.80 -2.33
C ASP A 400 5.41 -18.34 -3.77
N SER A 401 6.59 -18.91 -4.08
CA SER A 401 6.96 -19.43 -5.41
C SER A 401 5.87 -20.26 -6.10
N ASP A 402 5.28 -21.24 -5.41
CA ASP A 402 4.30 -22.14 -6.01
C ASP A 402 2.96 -21.44 -6.26
N ALA A 403 2.53 -20.57 -5.34
CA ALA A 403 1.31 -19.77 -5.49
C ALA A 403 1.45 -18.76 -6.64
N VAL A 404 2.61 -18.09 -6.74
CA VAL A 404 2.90 -17.16 -7.84
C VAL A 404 2.99 -17.91 -9.17
N GLN A 405 3.56 -19.12 -9.21
CA GLN A 405 3.59 -19.95 -10.41
C GLN A 405 2.18 -20.33 -10.88
N ALA A 406 1.33 -20.77 -9.95
CA ALA A 406 -0.06 -21.11 -10.24
C ALA A 406 -0.84 -19.90 -10.81
N TRP A 407 -0.65 -18.74 -10.19
CA TRP A 407 -1.25 -17.48 -10.61
C TRP A 407 -0.77 -17.03 -12.00
N VAL A 408 0.54 -17.06 -12.27
CA VAL A 408 1.09 -16.70 -13.59
C VAL A 408 0.57 -17.61 -14.70
N ASN A 409 0.46 -18.92 -14.44
CA ASN A 409 -0.13 -19.84 -15.41
C ASN A 409 -1.58 -19.44 -15.70
N TYR A 410 -2.38 -19.16 -14.67
CA TYR A 410 -3.76 -18.73 -14.85
C TYR A 410 -3.86 -17.47 -15.74
N LEU A 411 -3.10 -16.42 -15.41
CA LEU A 411 -3.12 -15.15 -16.15
C LEU A 411 -2.70 -15.34 -17.62
N GLY A 412 -1.64 -16.10 -17.85
CA GLY A 412 -1.08 -16.32 -19.18
C GLY A 412 -2.04 -17.03 -20.14
N ILE A 413 -2.96 -17.85 -19.62
CA ILE A 413 -3.96 -18.59 -20.40
C ILE A 413 -5.27 -17.83 -20.51
N SER A 414 -5.73 -17.21 -19.44
CA SER A 414 -6.96 -16.42 -19.43
C SER A 414 -6.82 -15.08 -20.18
N HIS A 415 -5.60 -14.61 -20.41
CA HIS A 415 -5.30 -13.23 -20.81
C HIS A 415 -5.81 -12.19 -19.79
N ALA A 416 -5.98 -12.61 -18.54
CA ALA A 416 -6.33 -11.71 -17.45
C ALA A 416 -5.12 -10.87 -17.05
N SER A 417 -5.39 -9.74 -16.40
CA SER A 417 -4.37 -8.95 -15.72
C SER A 417 -4.27 -9.38 -14.26
N GLY A 418 -3.05 -9.51 -13.77
CA GLY A 418 -2.76 -9.81 -12.38
C GLY A 418 -2.26 -8.60 -11.63
N GLN A 419 -2.63 -8.49 -10.36
CA GLN A 419 -2.03 -7.55 -9.42
C GLN A 419 -1.35 -8.25 -8.24
N PHE A 420 -0.11 -7.86 -7.95
CA PHE A 420 0.54 -8.13 -6.67
C PHE A 420 0.05 -7.14 -5.62
N PRO A 421 -0.26 -7.60 -4.39
CA PRO A 421 -0.77 -6.73 -3.34
C PRO A 421 0.31 -5.78 -2.80
N GLU A 422 -0.13 -4.86 -1.95
CA GLU A 422 0.80 -4.06 -1.14
C GLU A 422 1.61 -4.94 -0.19
N ASN A 423 2.74 -4.41 0.28
CA ASN A 423 3.74 -5.08 1.12
C ASN A 423 4.68 -6.00 0.33
N THR A 424 5.47 -6.79 1.08
CA THR A 424 6.58 -7.57 0.52
C THR A 424 6.17 -9.02 0.31
N GLY A 425 6.26 -9.49 -0.92
CA GLY A 425 6.14 -10.91 -1.28
C GLY A 425 7.49 -11.50 -1.64
N GLN A 426 7.76 -12.72 -1.19
CA GLN A 426 9.02 -13.40 -1.49
C GLN A 426 8.76 -14.60 -2.41
N PHE A 427 9.45 -14.66 -3.56
CA PHE A 427 9.38 -15.79 -4.46
C PHE A 427 10.57 -15.86 -5.41
N SER A 428 10.75 -16.99 -6.07
CA SER A 428 11.71 -17.16 -7.16
C SER A 428 11.32 -18.30 -8.12
N GLY A 429 11.98 -18.38 -9.28
CA GLY A 429 11.88 -19.53 -10.18
C GLY A 429 10.56 -19.63 -10.95
N VAL A 430 9.81 -18.53 -11.08
CA VAL A 430 8.51 -18.50 -11.76
C VAL A 430 8.73 -18.55 -13.27
N LEU A 431 8.18 -19.59 -13.90
CA LEU A 431 8.24 -19.85 -15.32
C LEU A 431 7.10 -19.14 -16.05
N ILE A 432 7.43 -18.32 -17.05
CA ILE A 432 6.49 -17.70 -17.99
C ILE A 432 6.61 -18.43 -19.32
N ASN A 433 5.57 -19.14 -19.72
CA ASN A 433 5.58 -19.88 -20.98
C ASN A 433 5.53 -18.92 -22.19
N THR A 434 6.29 -19.20 -23.24
CA THR A 434 6.25 -18.42 -24.51
C THR A 434 4.86 -18.38 -25.15
N LYS A 435 3.97 -19.31 -24.82
CA LYS A 435 2.57 -19.33 -25.28
C LYS A 435 1.69 -18.27 -24.61
N TYR A 436 2.12 -17.65 -23.52
CA TYR A 436 1.36 -16.63 -22.78
C TYR A 436 1.48 -15.28 -23.50
N GLN A 437 0.60 -15.04 -24.47
CA GLN A 437 0.57 -13.82 -25.26
C GLN A 437 -0.20 -12.72 -24.49
N GLY A 438 0.44 -11.57 -24.26
CA GLY A 438 -0.21 -10.43 -23.60
C GLY A 438 -0.29 -10.50 -22.07
N LEU A 439 0.56 -11.29 -21.42
CA LEU A 439 0.55 -11.45 -19.95
C LEU A 439 0.82 -10.11 -19.26
N THR A 440 -0.11 -9.68 -18.41
CA THR A 440 -0.01 -8.42 -17.66
C THR A 440 0.07 -8.68 -16.16
N ILE A 441 1.16 -8.23 -15.53
CA ILE A 441 1.43 -8.34 -14.09
C ILE A 441 1.78 -6.95 -13.56
N LYS A 442 1.01 -6.48 -12.56
CA LYS A 442 1.18 -5.13 -12.00
C LYS A 442 1.35 -5.19 -10.49
N GLY A 443 2.11 -4.27 -9.90
CA GLY A 443 2.02 -3.98 -8.46
C GLY A 443 1.05 -2.84 -8.17
N VAL A 444 0.76 -2.60 -6.89
CA VAL A 444 -0.04 -1.45 -6.44
C VAL A 444 0.75 -0.14 -6.44
N GLY A 445 2.08 -0.21 -6.36
CA GLY A 445 2.96 0.95 -6.29
C GLY A 445 4.41 0.56 -6.09
N LYS A 446 5.31 1.53 -6.28
CA LYS A 446 6.76 1.40 -6.10
C LYS A 446 7.27 2.28 -4.98
N GLN A 447 8.35 1.86 -4.34
CA GLN A 447 9.01 2.64 -3.29
C GLN A 447 10.52 2.39 -3.22
N ARG A 448 11.27 3.47 -3.01
CA ARG A 448 12.75 3.51 -2.89
C ARG A 448 13.30 3.00 -1.55
N SER A 449 12.49 3.01 -0.48
CA SER A 449 12.94 2.81 0.90
C SER A 449 12.13 1.71 1.58
N SER A 450 12.76 0.90 2.44
CA SER A 450 12.07 -0.15 3.22
C SER A 450 11.20 0.36 4.36
N VAL A 451 10.78 1.62 4.29
CA VAL A 451 10.07 2.31 5.38
C VAL A 451 8.99 3.17 4.72
N GLY A 452 7.84 2.56 4.47
CA GLY A 452 6.59 3.20 4.06
C GLY A 452 5.55 2.15 3.70
N THR A 453 4.28 2.57 3.70
CA THR A 453 3.10 1.73 3.46
C THR A 453 2.52 2.04 2.07
N GLY A 454 1.97 1.05 1.37
CA GLY A 454 1.25 1.25 0.10
C GLY A 454 2.03 0.95 -1.19
N ALA A 455 3.16 0.22 -1.13
CA ALA A 455 3.89 -0.24 -2.31
C ALA A 455 4.05 -1.77 -2.34
N THR A 456 4.18 -2.33 -3.54
CA THR A 456 4.49 -3.74 -3.76
C THR A 456 6.01 -3.92 -3.78
N ILE A 457 6.53 -4.83 -2.95
CA ILE A 457 7.95 -5.16 -2.92
C ILE A 457 8.13 -6.65 -3.23
N LEU A 458 8.89 -6.95 -4.27
CA LEU A 458 9.23 -8.30 -4.69
C LEU A 458 10.60 -8.66 -4.14
N LYS A 459 10.66 -9.71 -3.35
CA LYS A 459 11.86 -10.12 -2.63
C LYS A 459 12.38 -11.45 -3.18
N ASN A 460 13.67 -11.49 -3.55
CA ASN A 460 14.34 -12.72 -3.95
C ASN A 460 15.47 -13.06 -2.96
N ASN A 461 15.39 -14.26 -2.39
CA ASN A 461 16.38 -14.83 -1.46
C ASN A 461 16.97 -16.16 -1.96
N LYS A 462 16.78 -16.50 -3.24
CA LYS A 462 17.26 -17.73 -3.85
C LYS A 462 18.11 -17.40 -5.06
N THR A 463 19.04 -18.29 -5.41
CA THR A 463 19.95 -18.12 -6.56
C THR A 463 19.22 -18.14 -7.91
N THR A 464 18.01 -18.67 -7.94
CA THR A 464 17.13 -18.71 -9.10
C THR A 464 16.58 -17.33 -9.43
N PRO A 465 16.53 -16.92 -10.71
CA PRO A 465 15.84 -15.70 -11.11
C PRO A 465 14.36 -15.71 -10.72
N MET A 466 13.75 -14.54 -10.48
CA MET A 466 12.33 -14.49 -10.12
C MET A 466 11.43 -14.92 -11.27
N PHE A 467 11.62 -14.33 -12.45
CA PHE A 467 10.90 -14.68 -13.66
C PHE A 467 11.83 -15.27 -14.72
N ILE A 468 11.41 -16.38 -15.31
CA ILE A 468 12.18 -17.13 -16.31
C ILE A 468 11.27 -17.44 -17.50
N ILE A 469 11.64 -17.03 -18.71
CA ILE A 469 10.88 -17.43 -19.91
C ILE A 469 11.17 -18.89 -20.25
N ALA A 470 10.13 -19.70 -20.33
CA ALA A 470 10.20 -21.14 -20.60
C ALA A 470 9.40 -21.53 -21.85
N GLY A 471 9.69 -22.72 -22.38
CA GLY A 471 9.06 -23.24 -23.60
C GLY A 471 9.87 -22.99 -24.86
N SER A 472 9.22 -23.08 -26.02
CA SER A 472 9.83 -22.89 -27.34
C SER A 472 9.20 -21.70 -28.04
N GLY A 473 10.02 -20.84 -28.67
CA GLY A 473 9.56 -19.72 -29.49
C GLY A 473 9.80 -18.35 -28.85
N THR A 474 8.93 -17.40 -29.15
CA THR A 474 9.03 -16.00 -28.70
C THR A 474 7.92 -15.69 -27.71
N ALA A 475 8.27 -15.17 -26.53
CA ALA A 475 7.29 -14.59 -25.62
C ALA A 475 6.95 -13.16 -26.09
N THR A 476 5.66 -12.85 -26.23
CA THR A 476 5.21 -11.57 -26.81
C THR A 476 4.22 -10.86 -25.91
N GLY A 477 4.35 -9.53 -25.80
CA GLY A 477 3.37 -8.69 -25.12
C GLY A 477 3.38 -8.81 -23.59
N LEU A 478 4.53 -9.12 -22.99
CA LEU A 478 4.66 -9.18 -21.53
C LEU A 478 4.64 -7.76 -20.95
N ASP A 479 3.72 -7.45 -20.04
CA ASP A 479 3.63 -6.16 -19.35
C ASP A 479 3.82 -6.37 -17.84
N ILE A 480 5.03 -6.13 -17.32
CA ILE A 480 5.40 -6.37 -15.92
C ILE A 480 5.83 -5.05 -15.27
N THR A 481 4.97 -4.44 -14.45
CA THR A 481 5.12 -3.02 -14.05
C THR A 481 4.72 -2.68 -12.61
N ASN A 482 5.19 -1.53 -12.11
CA ASN A 482 4.70 -0.85 -10.90
C ASN A 482 4.94 -1.55 -9.55
N PHE A 483 6.17 -2.03 -9.30
CA PHE A 483 6.60 -2.60 -8.01
C PHE A 483 8.09 -2.36 -7.78
N SER A 484 8.58 -2.55 -6.56
CA SER A 484 10.01 -2.57 -6.24
C SER A 484 10.56 -4.00 -6.21
N PHE A 485 11.82 -4.20 -6.56
CA PHE A 485 12.54 -5.47 -6.47
C PHE A 485 13.68 -5.38 -5.44
N ARG A 486 13.85 -6.42 -4.62
CA ARG A 486 14.87 -6.45 -3.58
C ARG A 486 15.56 -7.82 -3.54
N GLN A 487 16.88 -7.80 -3.59
CA GLN A 487 17.70 -8.95 -3.21
C GLN A 487 18.10 -8.82 -1.74
N VAL A 488 18.01 -9.92 -0.99
CA VAL A 488 18.34 -9.90 0.44
C VAL A 488 19.63 -10.63 0.76
N ASP A 489 20.07 -11.55 -0.10
CA ASP A 489 21.35 -12.24 0.01
C ASP A 489 22.29 -11.92 -1.17
N GLU A 490 23.57 -12.20 -0.99
CA GLU A 490 24.63 -11.93 -1.99
C GLU A 490 24.69 -12.96 -3.13
N TYR A 491 23.86 -13.99 -3.08
CA TYR A 491 23.74 -15.07 -4.07
C TYR A 491 22.40 -15.04 -4.81
N ALA A 492 21.50 -14.11 -4.47
CA ALA A 492 20.15 -14.03 -4.98
C ALA A 492 20.15 -13.85 -6.50
N GLY A 493 19.22 -14.51 -7.18
CA GLY A 493 19.10 -14.49 -8.63
C GLY A 493 18.58 -13.16 -9.16
N ALA A 494 18.63 -13.03 -10.48
CA ALA A 494 18.12 -11.87 -11.21
C ALA A 494 16.61 -11.69 -11.01
N PHE A 495 16.09 -10.49 -11.30
CA PHE A 495 14.65 -10.27 -11.36
C PHE A 495 14.06 -11.01 -12.57
N PHE A 496 14.68 -10.86 -13.74
CA PHE A 496 14.17 -11.42 -14.99
C PHE A 496 15.30 -12.07 -15.79
N SER A 497 15.06 -13.29 -16.26
CA SER A 497 16.00 -14.04 -17.09
C SER A 497 15.32 -14.71 -18.28
N SER A 498 15.99 -14.75 -19.43
CA SER A 498 15.49 -15.50 -20.59
C SER A 498 16.61 -15.96 -21.50
N THR A 499 16.51 -17.20 -21.97
CA THR A 499 17.23 -17.72 -23.15
C THR A 499 16.37 -17.78 -24.41
N ASN A 500 15.05 -17.59 -24.25
CA ASN A 500 14.08 -17.56 -25.33
C ASN A 500 13.88 -16.14 -25.87
N SER A 501 13.47 -16.03 -27.12
CA SER A 501 13.20 -14.72 -27.73
C SER A 501 12.08 -14.00 -26.99
N VAL A 502 12.18 -12.67 -26.90
CA VAL A 502 11.16 -11.81 -26.31
C VAL A 502 10.81 -10.68 -27.28
N SER A 503 9.52 -10.34 -27.35
CA SER A 503 9.03 -9.27 -28.23
C SER A 503 7.93 -8.44 -27.56
N GLU A 504 7.83 -7.16 -27.88
CA GLU A 504 6.75 -6.27 -27.41
C GLU A 504 6.59 -6.25 -25.88
N CYS A 505 7.69 -6.46 -25.16
CA CYS A 505 7.68 -6.56 -23.70
C CYS A 505 7.87 -5.18 -23.06
N LYS A 506 7.12 -4.89 -22.01
CA LYS A 506 7.23 -3.70 -21.17
C LYS A 506 7.64 -4.11 -19.77
N ILE A 507 8.79 -3.65 -19.34
CA ILE A 507 9.27 -3.82 -17.96
C ILE A 507 9.55 -2.43 -17.42
N TYR A 508 8.62 -1.90 -16.61
CA TYR A 508 8.61 -0.50 -16.22
C TYR A 508 8.58 -0.29 -14.71
N GLU A 509 9.22 0.81 -14.31
CA GLU A 509 9.00 1.47 -13.03
C GLU A 509 9.37 0.59 -11.83
N ILE A 510 10.50 -0.10 -11.96
CA ILE A 510 11.05 -0.96 -10.91
C ILE A 510 12.13 -0.22 -10.14
N ASP A 511 11.93 -0.05 -8.84
CA ASP A 511 13.01 0.35 -7.94
C ASP A 511 13.77 -0.89 -7.51
N TRP A 512 15.11 -0.87 -7.48
CA TRP A 512 15.86 -2.06 -7.04
C TRP A 512 16.99 -1.81 -6.04
N ASN A 513 17.21 -2.84 -5.23
CA ASN A 513 18.34 -2.96 -4.31
C ASN A 513 19.04 -4.30 -4.54
N LEU A 514 20.20 -4.26 -5.21
CA LEU A 514 20.99 -5.44 -5.53
C LEU A 514 22.01 -5.69 -4.43
N LYS A 515 22.08 -6.95 -4.01
CA LYS A 515 23.11 -7.46 -3.10
C LYS A 515 24.04 -8.46 -3.76
N ASN A 516 23.58 -9.16 -4.79
CA ASN A 516 24.42 -10.10 -5.52
C ASN A 516 25.34 -9.37 -6.51
N LYS A 517 26.65 -9.55 -6.34
CA LYS A 517 27.70 -8.95 -7.16
C LYS A 517 27.91 -9.60 -8.54
N ASN A 518 27.33 -10.79 -8.75
CA ASN A 518 27.57 -11.62 -9.93
C ASN A 518 26.37 -11.66 -10.90
N THR A 519 25.15 -11.44 -10.41
CA THR A 519 23.92 -11.54 -11.23
C THR A 519 23.28 -10.17 -11.47
N GLY A 520 23.22 -9.73 -12.72
CA GLY A 520 22.53 -8.51 -13.12
C GLY A 520 21.05 -8.53 -12.74
N PHE A 521 20.43 -7.34 -12.63
CA PHE A 521 18.99 -7.20 -12.38
C PHE A 521 18.16 -7.89 -13.49
N ILE A 522 18.50 -7.66 -14.75
CA ILE A 522 17.90 -8.34 -15.92
C ILE A 522 19.02 -9.01 -16.73
N ASN A 523 18.82 -10.27 -17.11
CA ASN A 523 19.74 -11.03 -17.96
C ASN A 523 18.99 -11.73 -19.09
N ILE A 524 19.06 -11.20 -20.31
CA ILE A 524 18.46 -11.81 -21.49
C ILE A 524 19.58 -12.17 -22.47
N THR A 525 19.64 -13.44 -22.85
CA THR A 525 20.57 -13.95 -23.86
C THR A 525 19.78 -14.83 -24.82
N ALA A 526 19.26 -14.25 -25.90
CA ALA A 526 18.21 -14.87 -26.69
C ALA A 526 18.38 -14.61 -28.18
N ARG A 527 17.73 -15.42 -29.03
CA ARG A 527 17.77 -15.22 -30.49
C ARG A 527 17.18 -13.88 -30.93
N SER A 528 16.14 -13.34 -30.27
CA SER A 528 15.60 -12.02 -30.60
C SER A 528 15.07 -11.31 -29.35
N ILE A 529 15.32 -10.00 -29.25
CA ILE A 529 14.81 -9.11 -28.21
C ILE A 529 14.32 -7.86 -28.94
N ASN A 530 13.02 -7.75 -29.19
CA ASN A 530 12.51 -6.76 -30.14
C ASN A 530 11.26 -6.01 -29.66
N ASN A 531 11.17 -4.73 -29.99
CA ASN A 531 10.12 -3.82 -29.54
C ASN A 531 9.89 -3.86 -28.02
N CYS A 532 10.93 -4.18 -27.26
CA CYS A 532 10.84 -4.17 -25.81
C CYS A 532 11.18 -2.76 -25.30
N SER A 533 10.51 -2.37 -24.23
CA SER A 533 10.68 -1.08 -23.59
C SER A 533 11.01 -1.31 -22.12
N PHE A 534 12.13 -0.74 -21.69
CA PHE A 534 12.69 -0.90 -20.35
C PHE A 534 12.79 0.46 -19.69
N ARG A 535 11.97 0.67 -18.64
CA ARG A 535 11.94 1.92 -17.88
C ARG A 535 12.34 1.70 -16.44
N HIS A 536 13.29 2.49 -15.93
CA HIS A 536 13.95 2.18 -14.66
C HIS A 536 14.08 3.40 -13.72
N TYR A 537 13.24 3.49 -12.71
CA TYR A 537 13.16 4.72 -11.92
C TYR A 537 14.36 4.96 -10.99
N TYR A 538 14.87 3.94 -10.28
CA TYR A 538 15.98 4.12 -9.34
C TYR A 538 16.67 2.80 -8.93
N GLY A 539 18.00 2.74 -9.06
CA GLY A 539 18.81 1.58 -8.66
C GLY A 539 19.92 1.98 -7.69
N THR A 540 20.14 1.19 -6.63
CA THR A 540 21.24 1.39 -5.68
C THR A 540 21.90 0.07 -5.30
N ALA A 541 23.22 0.03 -5.31
CA ALA A 541 23.99 -1.03 -4.68
C ALA A 541 24.15 -0.80 -3.19
N ALA A 542 24.22 -1.87 -2.41
CA ALA A 542 24.72 -1.78 -1.05
C ALA A 542 26.18 -1.25 -1.04
N VAL A 543 26.53 -0.48 0.00
CA VAL A 543 27.89 0.07 0.21
C VAL A 543 28.93 -1.06 0.13
N GLY A 544 29.95 -0.91 -0.70
CA GLY A 544 31.01 -1.92 -0.90
C GLY A 544 30.69 -3.02 -1.92
N GLN A 545 29.50 -3.03 -2.53
CA GLN A 545 29.11 -4.05 -3.52
C GLN A 545 29.30 -3.57 -4.96
N LYS A 546 29.58 -4.50 -5.88
CA LYS A 546 29.65 -4.26 -7.33
C LYS A 546 28.26 -4.48 -7.94
N ILE A 547 27.84 -3.61 -8.86
CA ILE A 547 26.63 -3.84 -9.66
C ILE A 547 27.04 -4.67 -10.88
N PRO A 548 26.60 -5.94 -10.99
CA PRO A 548 26.74 -6.69 -12.23
C PRO A 548 25.88 -6.07 -13.33
N PRO A 549 26.34 -6.10 -14.61
CA PRO A 549 25.60 -5.48 -15.71
C PRO A 549 24.21 -6.08 -15.88
N CYS A 550 23.23 -5.23 -16.17
CA CYS A 550 22.05 -5.66 -16.92
C CYS A 550 22.51 -6.08 -18.32
N LYS A 551 22.21 -7.33 -18.71
CA LYS A 551 22.68 -7.90 -19.98
C LYS A 551 21.54 -8.14 -20.94
N PHE A 552 21.68 -7.63 -22.15
CA PHE A 552 20.80 -7.87 -23.29
C PHE A 552 21.67 -8.30 -24.46
N ILE A 553 21.74 -9.62 -24.68
CA ILE A 553 22.63 -10.22 -25.67
C ILE A 553 21.77 -10.97 -26.68
N SER A 554 21.91 -10.64 -27.96
CA SER A 554 21.33 -11.45 -29.04
C SER A 554 22.27 -12.60 -29.39
N GLU A 555 21.74 -13.81 -29.58
CA GLU A 555 22.52 -14.92 -30.13
C GLU A 555 22.69 -14.78 -31.66
N PRO A 556 23.76 -15.39 -32.24
CA PRO A 556 23.95 -15.40 -33.69
C PRO A 556 22.74 -15.89 -34.47
N GLY A 557 22.41 -15.19 -35.58
CA GLY A 557 21.23 -15.47 -36.40
C GLY A 557 19.91 -14.85 -35.91
N GLY A 558 19.96 -13.88 -34.99
CA GLY A 558 18.81 -13.11 -34.51
C GLY A 558 18.31 -12.03 -35.48
N SER A 559 17.03 -12.06 -35.87
CA SER A 559 16.56 -11.23 -37.00
C SER A 559 16.14 -9.79 -36.66
N GLN A 560 15.93 -9.42 -35.39
CA GLN A 560 15.49 -8.07 -35.00
C GLN A 560 15.87 -7.76 -33.54
N PHE A 561 16.41 -6.56 -33.33
CA PHE A 561 16.91 -6.08 -32.03
C PHE A 561 16.63 -4.57 -31.88
N ASN A 562 15.35 -4.18 -31.83
CA ASN A 562 14.93 -2.78 -31.65
C ASN A 562 14.37 -2.60 -30.25
N ASN A 563 14.96 -1.78 -29.39
CA ASN A 563 14.47 -1.63 -28.02
C ASN A 563 14.59 -0.18 -27.56
N GLU A 564 13.74 0.19 -26.62
CA GLU A 564 13.76 1.48 -25.96
C GLU A 564 14.22 1.32 -24.51
N TRP A 565 15.17 2.14 -24.10
CA TRP A 565 15.57 2.33 -22.72
C TRP A 565 15.28 3.77 -22.35
N SER A 566 14.34 4.00 -21.45
CA SER A 566 13.95 5.36 -21.07
C SER A 566 13.90 5.54 -19.56
N ASP A 567 14.27 6.74 -19.10
CA ASP A 567 14.23 7.13 -17.68
C ASP A 567 14.96 6.11 -16.81
N TRP A 568 16.29 6.03 -16.93
CA TRP A 568 17.10 5.20 -16.04
C TRP A 568 17.82 6.09 -15.04
N PHE A 569 17.70 5.78 -13.75
CA PHE A 569 18.56 6.37 -12.74
C PHE A 569 19.32 5.27 -12.00
N VAL A 570 20.65 5.28 -12.11
CA VAL A 570 21.50 4.26 -11.49
C VAL A 570 22.56 4.95 -10.66
N ASN A 571 22.60 4.62 -9.37
CA ASN A 571 23.66 5.04 -8.46
C ASN A 571 24.53 3.83 -8.14
N SER A 572 25.82 3.91 -8.51
CA SER A 572 26.77 2.81 -8.36
C SER A 572 27.83 3.09 -7.29
N ASN A 573 28.55 2.05 -6.90
CA ASN A 573 29.71 2.16 -6.02
C ASN A 573 31.00 2.27 -6.86
N ASN A 574 31.96 3.08 -6.40
CA ASN A 574 33.22 3.47 -7.06
C ASN A 574 34.14 2.34 -7.54
N GLU A 575 33.89 1.09 -7.15
CA GLU A 575 34.78 -0.05 -7.39
C GLU A 575 34.34 -0.99 -8.53
N ALA A 576 33.24 -0.67 -9.24
CA ALA A 576 32.78 -1.49 -10.35
C ALA A 576 33.81 -1.52 -11.49
N LEU A 577 34.26 -2.72 -11.89
CA LEU A 577 35.17 -2.96 -13.03
C LEU A 577 34.44 -3.38 -14.31
N VAL A 578 33.11 -3.47 -14.25
CA VAL A 578 32.23 -3.90 -15.35
C VAL A 578 31.20 -2.80 -15.64
N PRO A 579 30.73 -2.67 -16.90
CA PRO A 579 29.68 -1.72 -17.25
C PRO A 579 28.36 -2.04 -16.54
N MET A 580 27.47 -1.06 -16.36
CA MET A 580 26.16 -1.25 -15.71
C MET A 580 25.09 -1.75 -16.69
N LEU A 581 25.21 -1.38 -17.96
CA LEU A 581 24.33 -1.84 -19.03
C LEU A 581 25.18 -2.43 -20.16
N VAL A 582 24.90 -3.66 -20.55
CA VAL A 582 25.52 -4.34 -21.70
C VAL A 582 24.45 -4.67 -22.72
N VAL A 583 24.59 -4.13 -23.93
CA VAL A 583 23.72 -4.39 -25.07
C VAL A 583 24.59 -4.93 -26.21
N SER A 584 24.42 -6.20 -26.59
CA SER A 584 25.30 -6.86 -27.54
C SER A 584 24.49 -7.57 -28.62
N ASP A 585 24.77 -7.25 -29.90
CA ASP A 585 24.14 -7.93 -31.04
C ASP A 585 25.11 -8.95 -31.68
N GLY A 586 24.83 -10.24 -31.50
CA GLY A 586 25.60 -11.35 -32.08
C GLY A 586 25.15 -11.78 -33.48
N SER A 587 24.13 -11.14 -34.07
CA SER A 587 23.40 -11.66 -35.25
C SER A 587 24.25 -11.90 -36.52
N GLY A 588 25.43 -11.29 -36.64
CA GLY A 588 26.42 -11.57 -37.69
C GLY A 588 25.99 -11.32 -39.16
N GLY A 589 24.74 -10.91 -39.40
CA GLY A 589 24.14 -10.75 -40.72
C GLY A 589 23.13 -9.60 -40.73
N ALA A 590 22.84 -9.07 -41.91
CA ALA A 590 22.09 -7.82 -42.10
C ALA A 590 20.68 -7.84 -41.49
N THR A 591 20.54 -7.40 -40.24
CA THR A 591 19.26 -7.00 -39.66
C THR A 591 19.35 -5.67 -38.93
N SER A 592 18.30 -4.87 -39.10
CA SER A 592 18.12 -3.49 -38.67
C SER A 592 17.61 -3.42 -37.24
N GLY A 593 18.51 -3.37 -36.26
CA GLY A 593 18.18 -3.05 -34.88
C GLY A 593 18.55 -1.61 -34.58
N ALA A 594 17.56 -0.72 -34.42
CA ALA A 594 17.70 0.64 -33.93
C ALA A 594 17.36 0.67 -32.43
N HIS A 595 18.30 1.12 -31.62
CA HIS A 595 18.10 1.31 -30.19
C HIS A 595 17.82 2.76 -29.87
N ASP A 596 16.97 3.00 -28.88
CA ASP A 596 16.67 4.33 -28.42
C ASP A 596 16.92 4.42 -26.92
N PHE A 597 18.01 5.08 -26.56
CA PHE A 597 18.42 5.34 -25.19
C PHE A 597 18.04 6.79 -24.83
N LYS A 598 17.16 6.97 -23.85
CA LYS A 598 16.56 8.26 -23.50
C LYS A 598 16.64 8.53 -22.00
N ARG A 599 17.15 9.71 -21.61
CA ARG A 599 17.12 10.17 -20.21
C ARG A 599 17.74 9.15 -19.25
N LEU A 600 18.97 8.75 -19.52
CA LEU A 600 19.71 7.84 -18.64
C LEU A 600 20.68 8.65 -17.78
N ILE A 601 20.60 8.45 -16.48
CA ILE A 601 21.38 9.13 -15.45
C ILE A 601 22.20 8.08 -14.71
N PHE A 602 23.51 8.27 -14.72
CA PHE A 602 24.44 7.44 -13.97
C PHE A 602 25.20 8.29 -12.95
N GLU A 603 25.04 7.95 -11.67
CA GLU A 603 25.82 8.55 -10.59
C GLU A 603 26.94 7.58 -10.20
N VAL A 604 28.16 8.12 -10.05
CA VAL A 604 29.29 7.41 -9.42
C VAL A 604 29.66 6.14 -10.19
N CYS A 605 30.00 6.26 -11.48
CA CYS A 605 30.43 5.11 -12.29
C CYS A 605 31.86 4.69 -11.92
N GLY A 606 32.03 3.48 -11.40
CA GLY A 606 33.36 2.91 -11.19
C GLY A 606 34.17 2.74 -12.50
N ASN A 607 35.38 2.20 -12.39
CA ASN A 607 36.33 2.01 -13.50
C ASN A 607 35.81 1.21 -14.72
N GLY A 608 34.66 0.52 -14.63
CA GLY A 608 34.05 -0.28 -15.69
C GLY A 608 33.21 0.48 -16.74
N GLY A 609 32.90 1.77 -16.50
CA GLY A 609 32.03 2.58 -17.37
C GLY A 609 30.52 2.39 -17.11
N ALA A 610 29.66 3.14 -17.79
CA ALA A 610 28.21 3.07 -17.60
C ALA A 610 27.54 2.12 -18.59
N ILE A 611 27.83 2.28 -19.88
CA ILE A 611 27.18 1.53 -20.97
C ILE A 611 28.23 0.88 -21.86
N LEU A 612 28.07 -0.40 -22.16
CA LEU A 612 28.80 -1.12 -23.21
C LEU A 612 27.79 -1.57 -24.26
N CYS A 613 27.95 -1.09 -25.48
CA CYS A 613 27.22 -1.59 -26.63
C CYS A 613 28.16 -2.23 -27.64
N GLU A 614 27.80 -3.42 -28.10
CA GLU A 614 28.61 -4.21 -29.03
C GLU A 614 27.79 -4.53 -30.28
N SER A 615 28.36 -4.23 -31.44
CA SER A 615 27.76 -4.52 -32.75
C SER A 615 26.38 -3.90 -33.02
N ILE A 616 26.05 -2.80 -32.36
CA ILE A 616 24.76 -2.08 -32.50
C ILE A 616 24.75 -1.04 -33.62
N LYS A 617 23.57 -0.78 -34.20
CA LYS A 617 23.44 0.06 -35.40
C LYS A 617 22.31 1.07 -35.26
N ASN A 618 22.32 2.16 -36.04
CA ASN A 618 21.22 3.13 -36.12
C ASN A 618 20.65 3.58 -34.75
N SER A 619 21.49 3.60 -33.72
CA SER A 619 21.02 3.79 -32.35
C SER A 619 21.08 5.26 -31.97
N THR A 620 20.10 5.72 -31.20
CA THR A 620 20.02 7.09 -30.72
C THR A 620 20.24 7.11 -29.21
N PHE A 621 21.09 8.04 -28.77
CA PHE A 621 21.39 8.31 -27.37
C PHE A 621 20.98 9.75 -27.08
N THR A 622 19.94 9.92 -26.28
CA THR A 622 19.31 11.22 -26.02
C THR A 622 19.32 11.49 -24.53
N LEU A 623 19.89 12.62 -24.12
CA LEU A 623 19.92 13.06 -22.72
C LEU A 623 20.58 12.04 -21.78
N ILE A 624 21.79 11.60 -22.12
CA ILE A 624 22.59 10.77 -21.22
C ILE A 624 23.39 11.69 -20.30
N PHE A 625 23.22 11.53 -18.99
CA PHE A 625 23.91 12.29 -17.96
C PHE A 625 24.74 11.38 -17.07
N CYS A 626 25.96 11.82 -16.75
CA CYS A 626 26.81 11.16 -15.77
C CYS A 626 27.42 12.18 -14.82
N ASP A 627 27.29 11.91 -13.51
CA ASP A 627 27.97 12.64 -12.45
C ASP A 627 29.00 11.70 -11.79
N ASP A 628 30.28 11.93 -12.11
CA ASP A 628 31.38 11.18 -11.51
C ASP A 628 32.03 12.01 -10.42
N THR A 629 31.82 11.59 -9.18
CA THR A 629 32.39 12.26 -8.02
C THR A 629 33.83 11.80 -7.70
N VAL A 630 34.34 10.70 -8.30
CA VAL A 630 35.47 9.94 -7.74
C VAL A 630 36.45 9.36 -8.80
N SER A 631 37.05 10.24 -9.61
CA SER A 631 38.34 10.06 -10.32
C SER A 631 38.42 9.30 -11.68
N LYS A 632 39.48 9.66 -12.44
CA LYS A 632 39.56 9.89 -13.90
C LYS A 632 39.89 8.71 -14.84
N LYS A 633 39.21 7.54 -14.84
CA LYS A 633 39.69 6.43 -15.71
C LYS A 633 38.71 5.66 -16.59
N ALA A 634 37.40 5.75 -16.42
CA ALA A 634 36.45 5.01 -17.26
C ALA A 634 35.81 5.90 -18.33
N HIS A 635 35.56 5.35 -19.52
CA HIS A 635 34.73 6.03 -20.50
C HIS A 635 33.25 5.72 -20.24
N LEU A 636 32.40 6.72 -20.46
CA LEU A 636 30.98 6.64 -20.10
C LEU A 636 30.23 5.57 -20.91
N ILE A 637 30.44 5.59 -22.22
CA ILE A 637 29.85 4.66 -23.18
C ILE A 637 30.99 4.06 -23.98
N HIS A 638 30.97 2.74 -24.11
CA HIS A 638 31.83 1.97 -25.00
C HIS A 638 31.01 1.44 -26.16
N LEU A 639 31.34 1.83 -27.38
CA LEU A 639 30.83 1.20 -28.59
C LEU A 639 31.93 0.31 -29.18
N LYS A 640 31.69 -1.00 -29.31
CA LYS A 640 32.67 -1.97 -29.84
C LYS A 640 32.06 -2.92 -30.87
N THR A 641 32.90 -3.74 -31.48
CA THR A 641 32.48 -4.93 -32.24
C THR A 641 32.41 -6.11 -31.27
N ASN A 642 31.38 -6.95 -31.39
CA ASN A 642 31.29 -8.22 -30.66
C ASN A 642 32.35 -9.21 -31.20
N ASP A 643 32.97 -9.98 -30.31
CA ASP A 643 33.98 -10.99 -30.65
C ASP A 643 33.41 -12.22 -31.40
N ALA A 644 32.08 -12.35 -31.49
CA ALA A 644 31.44 -13.46 -32.17
C ALA A 644 31.73 -13.47 -33.70
N PRO A 645 31.95 -14.65 -34.32
CA PRO A 645 32.23 -14.75 -35.75
C PRO A 645 31.13 -14.12 -36.63
N GLY A 646 31.52 -13.22 -37.54
CA GLY A 646 30.60 -12.53 -38.45
C GLY A 646 30.02 -11.21 -37.92
N SER A 647 30.26 -10.89 -36.64
CA SER A 647 29.81 -9.65 -36.02
C SER A 647 30.32 -8.42 -36.77
N GLN A 648 29.44 -7.44 -36.94
CA GLN A 648 29.75 -6.17 -37.60
C GLN A 648 30.11 -5.10 -36.56
N PRO A 649 30.96 -4.12 -36.86
CA PRO A 649 31.21 -3.00 -35.96
C PRO A 649 29.92 -2.23 -35.64
N SER A 650 29.93 -1.48 -34.53
CA SER A 650 28.83 -0.56 -34.25
C SER A 650 28.84 0.64 -35.21
N TYR A 651 27.71 1.03 -35.82
CA TYR A 651 27.69 2.12 -36.84
C TYR A 651 26.36 2.90 -36.94
N PHE A 652 26.42 4.14 -37.48
CA PHE A 652 25.29 5.06 -37.65
C PHE A 652 24.60 5.46 -36.33
N ASN A 653 25.37 5.70 -35.28
CA ASN A 653 24.84 6.07 -33.98
C ASN A 653 24.75 7.59 -33.82
N THR A 654 23.68 8.09 -33.20
CA THR A 654 23.42 9.52 -32.99
C THR A 654 23.37 9.82 -31.50
N PHE A 655 24.09 10.84 -31.05
CA PHE A 655 24.05 11.34 -29.69
C PHE A 655 23.46 12.74 -29.68
N ILE A 656 22.50 13.00 -28.79
CA ILE A 656 21.75 14.25 -28.69
C ILE A 656 21.72 14.70 -27.23
N GLY A 657 22.26 15.88 -26.93
CA GLY A 657 22.15 16.47 -25.59
C GLY A 657 22.82 15.65 -24.48
N CYS A 658 23.84 14.85 -24.80
CA CYS A 658 24.56 14.03 -23.81
C CYS A 658 25.61 14.87 -23.08
N ILE A 659 25.71 14.71 -21.76
CA ILE A 659 26.56 15.49 -20.86
C ILE A 659 27.27 14.54 -19.91
N SER A 660 28.57 14.72 -19.70
CA SER A 660 29.29 13.99 -18.65
C SER A 660 30.18 14.94 -17.87
N LYS A 661 29.99 15.06 -16.56
CA LYS A 661 30.71 16.03 -15.72
C LYS A 661 31.36 15.32 -14.53
N GLN A 662 32.60 15.67 -14.25
CA GLN A 662 33.36 15.26 -13.07
C GLN A 662 33.10 16.23 -11.91
N SER A 663 33.37 15.77 -10.69
CA SER A 663 33.33 16.60 -9.47
C SER A 663 34.24 17.83 -9.52
N ASP A 664 35.30 17.81 -10.32
CA ASP A 664 36.19 18.96 -10.56
C ASP A 664 35.66 19.95 -11.62
N GLY A 665 34.46 19.70 -12.15
CA GLY A 665 33.82 20.49 -13.20
C GLY A 665 34.32 20.23 -14.61
N THR A 666 35.27 19.31 -14.81
CA THR A 666 35.71 18.90 -16.14
C THR A 666 34.77 17.86 -16.74
N PHE A 667 34.61 17.83 -18.06
CA PHE A 667 33.75 16.84 -18.69
C PHE A 667 34.48 15.48 -18.81
N GLN A 668 33.81 14.33 -18.62
CA GLN A 668 34.44 13.02 -18.86
C GLN A 668 34.42 12.62 -20.35
N ASP A 669 35.10 11.51 -20.63
CA ASP A 669 35.41 11.04 -21.96
C ASP A 669 34.39 10.03 -22.51
N LEU A 670 33.99 10.21 -23.77
CA LEU A 670 33.28 9.22 -24.57
C LEU A 670 34.30 8.37 -25.34
N CYS A 671 34.19 7.04 -25.29
CA CYS A 671 35.08 6.17 -26.07
C CYS A 671 34.32 5.29 -27.06
N ILE A 672 34.71 5.46 -28.32
CA ILE A 672 34.21 4.70 -29.44
C ILE A 672 35.37 3.83 -29.90
N GLU A 673 35.42 2.59 -29.41
CA GLU A 673 36.42 1.63 -29.85
C GLU A 673 35.94 0.93 -31.13
N GLY A 674 36.20 1.58 -32.27
CA GLY A 674 36.13 0.97 -33.59
C GLY A 674 35.18 1.63 -34.57
N PRO A 675 35.58 2.65 -35.34
CA PRO A 675 35.08 2.78 -36.69
C PRO A 675 35.88 1.82 -37.57
N GLY A 676 35.23 0.73 -38.00
CA GLY A 676 35.63 0.11 -39.26
C GLY A 676 35.38 1.09 -40.41
N THR A 677 35.92 0.80 -41.59
CA THR A 677 35.60 1.57 -42.81
C THR A 677 34.08 1.62 -43.04
N GLY A 678 33.48 2.83 -42.98
CA GLY A 678 32.06 3.06 -43.30
C GLY A 678 31.13 3.43 -42.14
N SER A 679 31.62 3.52 -40.89
CA SER A 679 30.79 3.92 -39.73
C SER A 679 30.68 5.44 -39.57
N GLN A 680 29.47 5.96 -39.42
CA GLN A 680 29.20 7.35 -39.03
C GLN A 680 28.76 7.42 -37.56
N THR A 681 29.21 8.44 -36.83
CA THR A 681 28.69 8.81 -35.51
C THR A 681 28.37 10.30 -35.54
N THR A 682 27.14 10.63 -35.17
CA THR A 682 26.64 12.01 -35.18
C THR A 682 26.53 12.50 -33.74
N LEU A 683 27.04 13.69 -33.45
CA LEU A 683 26.95 14.34 -32.14
C LEU A 683 26.19 15.65 -32.31
N ILE A 684 25.11 15.84 -31.55
CA ILE A 684 24.23 17.02 -31.60
C ILE A 684 24.12 17.60 -30.20
N ASN A 685 24.53 18.85 -30.00
CA ASN A 685 24.41 19.58 -28.71
C ASN A 685 24.94 18.80 -27.49
N CYS A 686 26.03 18.05 -27.64
CA CYS A 686 26.63 17.28 -26.54
C CYS A 686 27.75 18.08 -25.85
N GLU A 687 27.86 17.99 -24.53
CA GLU A 687 28.93 18.58 -23.73
C GLU A 687 29.82 17.47 -23.13
N LEU A 688 30.90 17.13 -23.86
CA LEU A 688 31.80 16.00 -23.55
C LEU A 688 33.25 16.48 -23.45
N GLY A 689 34.07 15.81 -22.63
CA GLY A 689 35.44 16.21 -22.31
C GLY A 689 36.43 15.87 -23.40
N ASN A 690 36.81 14.60 -23.50
CA ASN A 690 37.55 14.07 -24.64
C ASN A 690 36.73 12.98 -25.33
N ILE A 691 36.68 13.01 -26.66
CA ILE A 691 36.13 11.90 -27.44
C ILE A 691 37.32 11.09 -27.95
N LYS A 692 37.43 9.85 -27.49
CA LYS A 692 38.44 8.90 -27.98
C LYS A 692 37.79 8.01 -29.04
N ILE A 693 38.28 8.11 -30.27
CA ILE A 693 37.86 7.25 -31.37
C ILE A 693 39.07 6.43 -31.81
N SER A 694 39.00 5.09 -31.75
CA SER A 694 40.09 4.21 -32.19
C SER A 694 39.69 3.35 -33.39
N GLY A 695 40.32 3.56 -34.55
CA GLY A 695 40.06 2.92 -35.86
C GLY A 695 39.94 3.98 -37.00
N LEU A 696 40.11 3.63 -38.28
CA LEU A 696 40.22 4.56 -39.43
C LEU A 696 39.02 4.40 -40.42
N PRO A 697 38.62 5.44 -41.20
CA PRO A 697 38.31 6.82 -40.86
C PRO A 697 36.78 7.05 -40.80
N ALA A 698 36.31 7.85 -39.84
CA ALA A 698 34.93 8.33 -39.76
C ALA A 698 34.70 9.51 -40.73
N THR A 699 33.67 9.46 -41.57
CA THR A 699 33.16 10.64 -42.28
C THR A 699 32.22 11.39 -41.34
N ILE A 700 32.69 12.49 -40.77
CA ILE A 700 31.93 13.36 -39.86
C ILE A 700 31.29 14.46 -40.71
N ILE A 701 29.95 14.51 -40.77
CA ILE A 701 29.21 15.60 -41.42
C ILE A 701 28.55 16.43 -40.31
N GLY A 702 29.11 17.62 -40.05
CA GLY A 702 28.47 18.66 -39.23
C GLY A 702 29.01 18.81 -37.81
N GLY A 703 30.05 19.63 -37.66
CA GLY A 703 30.59 20.10 -36.38
C GLY A 703 32.02 20.60 -36.56
N ASN A 704 32.34 21.83 -36.11
CA ASN A 704 33.70 22.38 -36.24
C ASN A 704 34.72 21.49 -35.49
N ILE A 705 35.79 21.07 -36.18
CA ILE A 705 36.96 20.42 -35.59
C ILE A 705 38.21 21.21 -35.98
N ILE A 706 38.94 21.74 -35.00
CA ILE A 706 40.33 22.19 -35.20
C ILE A 706 41.24 21.00 -34.83
N ASN A 707 41.89 20.46 -35.86
CA ASN A 707 42.88 19.40 -35.78
C ASN A 707 44.24 20.02 -35.37
N ASP A 708 44.90 19.51 -34.33
CA ASP A 708 46.33 19.73 -34.14
C ASP A 708 47.07 18.39 -34.04
N ASN A 709 48.12 18.28 -34.85
CA ASN A 709 48.95 17.12 -35.04
C ASN A 709 49.89 16.93 -33.85
N SER A 710 49.70 15.89 -33.04
CA SER A 710 50.81 15.05 -32.53
C SER A 710 50.29 13.89 -31.67
N VAL A 711 50.43 12.67 -32.20
CA VAL A 711 50.65 11.36 -31.52
C VAL A 711 49.70 10.88 -30.38
N GLN A 712 48.74 11.67 -29.88
CA GLN A 712 47.58 11.17 -29.14
C GLN A 712 46.34 11.97 -29.55
N LYS A 713 45.40 11.32 -30.26
CA LYS A 713 44.23 11.97 -30.85
C LYS A 713 43.13 12.18 -29.80
N SER A 714 43.27 13.19 -28.95
CA SER A 714 42.19 13.75 -28.15
C SER A 714 41.62 14.99 -28.84
N VAL A 715 40.36 14.96 -29.26
CA VAL A 715 39.64 16.13 -29.78
C VAL A 715 39.00 16.85 -28.61
N LYS A 716 39.41 18.10 -28.34
CA LYS A 716 38.75 18.99 -27.37
C LYS A 716 37.74 19.88 -28.10
N ILE A 717 36.46 19.74 -27.77
CA ILE A 717 35.41 20.62 -28.31
C ILE A 717 35.24 21.81 -27.35
N LYS A 718 35.47 23.03 -27.82
CA LYS A 718 35.14 24.27 -27.11
C LYS A 718 33.91 24.90 -27.75
N SER A 719 32.84 25.04 -26.97
CA SER A 719 31.58 25.76 -27.21
C SER A 719 31.63 26.74 -28.41
N GLY A 720 30.93 26.41 -29.49
CA GLY A 720 30.79 27.29 -30.66
C GLY A 720 29.60 26.91 -31.56
N LYS A 721 28.75 27.90 -31.80
CA LYS A 721 27.52 27.94 -32.63
C LYS A 721 27.62 27.15 -33.96
N ILE A 722 26.56 26.42 -34.33
CA ILE A 722 26.42 25.72 -35.62
C ILE A 722 25.49 26.53 -36.55
N THR A 723 25.86 26.67 -37.83
CA THR A 723 25.02 27.27 -38.88
C THR A 723 24.86 26.31 -40.08
N HIS A 724 23.58 25.98 -40.38
CA HIS A 724 22.94 25.50 -41.61
C HIS A 724 23.29 24.15 -42.29
N SER A 725 22.27 23.34 -42.60
CA SER A 725 21.66 23.20 -43.95
C SER A 725 20.35 22.40 -43.87
N SER A 726 19.46 22.61 -44.85
CA SER A 726 18.04 22.27 -44.92
C SER A 726 17.64 20.84 -44.54
N GLY A 727 16.62 20.69 -43.68
CA GLY A 727 15.72 19.53 -43.67
C GLY A 727 15.42 18.87 -42.32
N ILE A 728 16.13 19.20 -41.24
CA ILE A 728 15.89 18.62 -39.91
C ILE A 728 15.64 19.77 -38.92
N SER A 729 14.43 19.82 -38.35
CA SER A 729 14.10 20.71 -37.23
C SER A 729 14.74 20.16 -35.97
N ILE A 730 15.95 20.62 -35.65
CA ILE A 730 16.64 20.27 -34.41
C ILE A 730 16.05 21.16 -33.31
N PRO A 731 15.56 20.59 -32.18
CA PRO A 731 15.14 21.42 -31.06
C PRO A 731 16.37 22.13 -30.52
N GLU A 732 16.26 23.45 -30.32
CA GLU A 732 17.28 24.22 -29.63
C GLU A 732 17.46 23.64 -28.21
N ILE A 733 18.70 23.47 -27.76
CA ILE A 733 19.02 22.97 -26.43
C ILE A 733 20.05 23.90 -25.82
N GLN A 734 19.82 24.30 -24.57
CA GLN A 734 20.80 25.04 -23.78
C GLN A 734 20.90 24.41 -22.40
N VAL A 735 22.10 24.42 -21.85
CA VAL A 735 22.38 23.91 -20.52
C VAL A 735 23.19 24.95 -19.75
N GLY A 736 23.20 24.80 -18.45
CA GLY A 736 24.04 25.63 -17.62
C GLY A 736 23.98 25.24 -16.16
N VAL A 737 24.62 26.07 -15.36
CA VAL A 737 24.66 25.92 -13.91
C VAL A 737 24.06 27.19 -13.33
N SER A 738 23.20 27.04 -12.33
CA SER A 738 22.65 28.16 -11.61
C SER A 738 23.68 28.75 -10.63
N GLY A 739 23.40 29.96 -10.11
CA GLY A 739 24.04 30.40 -8.87
C GLY A 739 23.61 29.54 -7.68
N VAL A 740 24.25 29.72 -6.53
CA VAL A 740 23.82 29.08 -5.27
C VAL A 740 22.41 29.54 -4.91
N ILE A 741 21.51 28.59 -4.68
CA ILE A 741 20.11 28.81 -4.31
C ILE A 741 19.95 28.44 -2.83
N ASN A 742 19.74 29.43 -1.97
CA ASN A 742 19.55 29.16 -0.55
C ASN A 742 18.15 28.56 -0.27
N PRO A 743 17.99 27.83 0.84
CA PRO A 743 16.69 27.32 1.29
C PRO A 743 15.57 28.36 1.23
N GLY A 744 14.44 27.99 0.62
CA GLY A 744 13.26 28.83 0.47
C GLY A 744 13.35 29.92 -0.61
N GLN A 745 14.49 30.07 -1.30
CA GLN A 745 14.67 31.10 -2.33
C GLN A 745 14.38 30.57 -3.74
N ALA A 746 13.89 31.47 -4.61
CA ALA A 746 13.89 31.26 -6.05
C ALA A 746 14.95 32.15 -6.71
N ILE A 747 15.61 31.62 -7.73
CA ILE A 747 16.46 32.41 -8.61
C ILE A 747 15.98 32.28 -10.05
N THR A 748 16.06 33.38 -10.78
CA THR A 748 15.84 33.40 -12.23
C THR A 748 17.16 33.17 -12.93
N VAL A 749 17.18 32.16 -13.79
CA VAL A 749 18.34 31.81 -14.61
C VAL A 749 18.04 32.23 -16.03
N ASN A 750 18.86 33.14 -16.55
CA ASN A 750 18.75 33.57 -17.94
C ASN A 750 19.45 32.57 -18.86
N PHE A 751 18.80 32.25 -19.97
CA PHE A 751 19.42 31.47 -21.01
C PHE A 751 20.51 32.30 -21.71
N PRO A 752 21.67 31.71 -22.01
CA PRO A 752 22.70 32.35 -22.82
C PRO A 752 22.17 32.93 -24.15
N LEU A 753 21.18 32.27 -24.74
CA LEU A 753 20.48 32.72 -25.94
C LEU A 753 18.95 32.57 -25.76
N PRO A 754 18.12 33.43 -26.36
CA PRO A 754 16.68 33.19 -26.41
C PRO A 754 16.33 31.96 -27.24
N PHE A 755 15.36 31.18 -26.78
CA PHE A 755 14.76 30.08 -27.53
C PHE A 755 13.66 30.54 -28.49
N THR A 756 13.47 29.80 -29.58
CA THR A 756 12.42 30.05 -30.57
C THR A 756 11.02 29.71 -30.02
N ASN A 757 10.89 28.62 -29.25
CA ASN A 757 9.69 28.21 -28.50
C ASN A 757 9.96 28.20 -26.99
N ILE A 758 8.92 28.18 -26.15
CA ILE A 758 9.13 28.01 -24.70
C ILE A 758 9.78 26.64 -24.48
N PRO A 759 10.98 26.59 -23.88
CA PRO A 759 11.65 25.34 -23.65
C PRO A 759 11.05 24.63 -22.43
N LYS A 760 11.09 23.30 -22.43
CA LYS A 760 10.89 22.54 -21.20
C LYS A 760 12.22 22.49 -20.44
N VAL A 761 12.22 22.93 -19.18
CA VAL A 761 13.41 23.02 -18.35
C VAL A 761 13.40 21.91 -17.31
N THR A 762 14.53 21.23 -17.20
CA THR A 762 14.81 20.26 -16.14
C THR A 762 15.95 20.83 -15.30
N ALA A 763 15.70 21.06 -14.00
CA ALA A 763 16.73 21.46 -13.05
C ALA A 763 17.02 20.29 -12.08
N ILE A 764 18.30 20.05 -11.81
CA ILE A 764 18.78 18.91 -11.03
C ILE A 764 19.74 19.41 -9.94
N HIS A 765 19.53 18.89 -8.74
CA HIS A 765 20.27 19.22 -7.51
C HIS A 765 21.74 18.78 -7.64
N VAL A 766 22.69 19.66 -7.27
CA VAL A 766 24.10 19.32 -7.02
C VAL A 766 24.44 19.66 -5.56
N GLY A 767 24.56 18.65 -4.69
CA GLY A 767 24.73 18.83 -3.24
C GLY A 767 24.32 17.60 -2.41
N ALA A 768 25.09 17.28 -1.37
CA ALA A 768 25.07 16.00 -0.68
C ALA A 768 23.80 15.71 0.16
N THR A 769 23.28 14.48 0.01
CA THR A 769 22.62 13.63 1.04
C THR A 769 21.16 13.84 1.49
N SER A 770 20.37 14.82 1.01
CA SER A 770 18.93 14.89 1.41
C SER A 770 17.94 14.69 0.26
N ARG A 771 16.86 13.97 0.58
CA ARG A 771 16.04 13.09 -0.25
C ARG A 771 14.83 13.70 -0.94
N ASP A 772 14.62 15.01 -0.89
CA ASP A 772 13.38 15.60 -1.38
C ASP A 772 13.61 16.38 -2.68
N GLY A 773 12.67 16.25 -3.63
CA GLY A 773 12.66 16.96 -4.90
C GLY A 773 12.62 18.47 -4.68
N SER A 774 13.78 19.04 -4.39
CA SER A 774 13.84 20.35 -3.77
C SER A 774 13.97 21.49 -4.75
N LEU A 775 14.06 21.23 -6.05
CA LEU A 775 14.17 22.25 -7.07
C LEU A 775 12.92 22.23 -7.92
N THR A 776 12.04 23.21 -7.71
CA THR A 776 10.79 23.32 -8.46
C THR A 776 10.97 24.41 -9.52
N ILE A 777 10.72 24.07 -10.79
CA ILE A 777 10.63 25.08 -11.85
C ILE A 777 9.28 25.78 -11.71
N SER A 778 9.31 27.08 -11.42
CA SER A 778 8.10 27.87 -11.17
C SER A 778 7.66 28.71 -12.37
N SER A 779 8.56 28.94 -13.35
CA SER A 779 8.23 29.61 -14.60
C SER A 779 9.24 29.33 -15.69
N GLU A 780 8.76 29.19 -16.93
CA GLU A 780 9.57 28.98 -18.14
C GLU A 780 9.19 30.04 -19.17
N THR A 781 10.18 30.73 -19.72
CA THR A 781 10.02 31.72 -20.80
C THR A 781 10.99 31.42 -21.92
N LYS A 782 10.90 32.12 -23.06
CA LYS A 782 11.89 31.96 -24.14
C LYS A 782 13.29 32.40 -23.75
N THR A 783 13.45 33.22 -22.71
CA THR A 783 14.74 33.86 -22.36
C THR A 783 15.27 33.46 -21.00
N SER A 784 14.46 32.84 -20.15
CA SER A 784 14.82 32.49 -18.78
C SER A 784 13.87 31.45 -18.17
N PHE A 785 14.27 30.90 -17.03
CA PHE A 785 13.39 30.13 -16.17
C PHE A 785 13.64 30.46 -14.70
N SER A 786 12.68 30.18 -13.83
CA SER A 786 12.84 30.33 -12.38
C SER A 786 12.87 28.98 -11.71
N VAL A 787 13.85 28.79 -10.82
CA VAL A 787 14.02 27.59 -10.02
C VAL A 787 13.98 27.94 -8.54
N HIS A 788 13.10 27.27 -7.79
CA HIS A 788 12.90 27.44 -6.35
C HIS A 788 13.53 26.30 -5.56
N ASN A 789 14.32 26.61 -4.54
CA ASN A 789 14.88 25.61 -3.63
C ASN A 789 13.98 25.43 -2.39
N SER A 790 13.27 24.31 -2.30
CA SER A 790 12.46 23.88 -1.15
C SER A 790 13.21 22.99 -0.15
N SER A 791 14.53 22.77 -0.31
CA SER A 791 15.33 21.99 0.65
C SER A 791 15.82 22.83 1.82
N SER A 792 16.31 22.14 2.85
CA SER A 792 16.96 22.73 4.02
C SER A 792 18.44 23.10 3.81
N VAL A 793 19.01 22.87 2.62
CA VAL A 793 20.43 23.13 2.31
C VAL A 793 20.60 24.03 1.09
N PRO A 794 21.66 24.85 1.03
CA PRO A 794 22.01 25.59 -0.18
C PRO A 794 22.36 24.63 -1.32
N THR A 795 21.82 24.90 -2.51
CA THR A 795 21.92 23.99 -3.66
C THR A 795 22.38 24.73 -4.91
N ILE A 796 23.14 24.04 -5.76
CA ILE A 796 23.41 24.50 -7.13
C ILE A 796 22.57 23.63 -8.07
N ALA A 797 21.85 24.25 -9.01
CA ALA A 797 21.07 23.54 -10.01
C ALA A 797 21.88 23.41 -11.31
N ASN A 798 22.20 22.18 -11.71
CA ASN A 798 22.49 21.92 -13.12
C ASN A 798 21.14 21.94 -13.84
N TRP A 799 21.06 22.62 -14.98
CA TRP A 799 19.80 22.72 -15.70
C TRP A 799 19.98 22.49 -17.19
N GLN A 800 18.92 21.98 -17.79
CA GLN A 800 18.80 21.79 -19.22
C GLN A 800 17.44 22.29 -19.69
N ALA A 801 17.46 23.09 -20.75
CA ALA A 801 16.30 23.62 -21.42
C ALA A 801 16.27 23.09 -22.85
N VAL A 802 15.16 22.47 -23.25
CA VAL A 802 14.95 21.92 -24.59
C VAL A 802 13.74 22.63 -25.21
N ALA A 803 13.94 23.31 -26.34
CA ALA A 803 12.82 23.89 -27.09
C ALA A 803 11.79 22.81 -27.43
N GLN A 804 10.53 23.09 -27.13
CA GLN A 804 9.44 22.26 -27.61
C GLN A 804 9.38 22.36 -29.14
N LEU A 805 9.33 21.19 -29.80
CA LEU A 805 9.25 21.07 -31.26
C LEU A 805 7.95 21.65 -31.82
#